data_AF-A0A505IEY1-F1
#
_entry.id   AF-A0A505IEY1-F1
#
_cell.length_a   1.000
_cell.length_b   1.000
_cell.length_c   1.000
_cell.angle_alpha   90.00
_cell.angle_beta   90.00
_cell.angle_gamma   90.00
#
_symmetry.space_group_name_H-M   'P 1'
#
loop_
_entity.id
_entity.type
_entity.pdbx_description
1 polymer ?
#
loop_
_entity_poly.entity_id
_entity_poly.type
_entity_poly.pdbx_seq_one_letter_code
_entity_poly.pdbx_strand_id
1 'polypeptide(L)'
;MAHNLSIAGVQLELSQATAGFEYYDSRFLNITGNAPKLEVLLENNDFPFAHEASVFIPSTDELFMSSNIFTDPLTNQSTIEISKVSLSTNPVTSEIINTTIPLPNGGINHDSGILFCGQGTLNKSGGLFQMSIDPPYESKLLISGFYGREFNSLNDVVVHSDGSIWFTDPTYGYEQGIRPAPQLPNQVYRYDPSTGDVRVIADGFGRPNGIAFSPDEKVVYITDTAYTVGDGTTDPTKPSTIYAFDITNYHGQPFLTNRRVFAMVANGIPDGIKTDMEGNVYAGCGDGVNVWSPGGVLLGKIYIKSGVANFSFGRNGQMFIMNENKLLSAQLGHWKIVCIRNTHFISKHSFSYVPGLPSLAAMSNVSICSPAAIQTPVVYGAEILSLSAAWVTNYTDYIPSSFNYNGGTVDLENAKFCNITVKYTHPGYEDNITVETWLPEAANWNGRLQATGGGGWAAGRFVLSEFFMGGAIGEGFATTTTDAGLGKDTTGPREWALTSPGNVDWVAVENFGSRAFSDQAIIGKSLINSFYDRAPEYSYWSGCSQGGRQGMMIAERYPTAYDGIAASAPAQSFTKFTSSLYYPLLMRIWHNVKPLVCELDFLTSEAIKYCDPLDGVVDGLISNMTACDYNPYTAVNKTFTCDSLNRTIALSQGAALIAEAAWSGAHTTDGHQLWFGYNPGSDIGSTFGAQPETNISSLATTKDEWFNLFVAKNISFNTMGLSHEEYQEFFNLITSEYGSAWNADDANLQAFKKNGGKLLTYHGMADPSIPTKGTEYLYNKARALFPDVQDFWRFFESPGLGHCAGGLGGQPTTVMKALQRWVENGTAPDTLPVEYPSLGTALHRNLCPYPSQIEYIGDPQANKMMNFFDWILTPFGSSPTPEPQNHIWDPETVTMQQPTAPEAPSTSIPTAAPGSTDVSMRGGGEAGEVCCGV
;
A
#
# COMPACT_ATOMS: atom_id res chain seq x y z
N MET A 1 17.71 52.20 -42.80
CA MET A 1 17.20 53.15 -41.77
C MET A 1 16.16 52.38 -40.98
N ALA A 2 16.54 51.63 -39.94
CA ALA A 2 16.84 52.06 -38.56
C ALA A 2 15.59 52.40 -37.74
N HIS A 3 15.38 51.58 -36.69
CA HIS A 3 14.78 51.81 -35.35
C HIS A 3 14.02 50.51 -34.97
N ASN A 4 14.56 49.53 -34.25
CA ASN A 4 15.29 49.49 -32.97
C ASN A 4 14.46 49.95 -31.77
N LEU A 5 13.96 48.98 -31.00
CA LEU A 5 13.76 49.04 -29.56
C LEU A 5 13.98 47.63 -28.99
N SER A 6 15.13 47.45 -28.34
CA SER A 6 15.50 46.25 -27.59
C SER A 6 14.94 46.31 -26.18
N ILE A 7 14.44 45.19 -25.67
CA ILE A 7 14.48 44.89 -24.23
C ILE A 7 15.31 43.61 -24.08
N ALA A 8 16.43 43.76 -23.40
CA ALA A 8 17.32 42.69 -22.91
C ALA A 8 16.55 41.74 -21.98
N GLY A 9 16.85 40.46 -21.83
CA GLY A 9 17.94 39.65 -22.32
C GLY A 9 17.89 38.37 -21.51
N VAL A 10 17.72 37.22 -22.17
CA VAL A 10 18.21 35.91 -21.72
C VAL A 10 18.52 35.17 -23.02
N GLN A 11 19.79 35.19 -23.42
CA GLN A 11 20.30 34.21 -24.37
C GLN A 11 20.23 32.86 -23.65
N LEU A 12 19.20 32.05 -23.95
CA LEU A 12 19.23 30.63 -23.66
C LEU A 12 20.33 30.02 -24.53
N GLU A 13 21.44 29.62 -23.90
CA GLU A 13 22.43 28.76 -24.51
C GLU A 13 21.74 27.46 -24.94
N LEU A 14 21.42 27.34 -26.23
CA LEU A 14 21.13 26.06 -26.87
C LEU A 14 22.43 25.25 -26.89
N SER A 15 22.69 24.48 -25.83
CA SER A 15 23.82 23.55 -25.78
C SER A 15 23.36 22.10 -25.98
N GLN A 16 23.78 21.55 -27.11
CA GLN A 16 23.86 20.14 -27.52
C GLN A 16 22.54 19.36 -27.69
N ALA A 17 21.91 19.53 -28.86
CA ALA A 17 20.98 18.53 -29.40
C ALA A 17 21.76 17.25 -29.77
N THR A 18 21.49 16.15 -29.09
CA THR A 18 21.70 14.81 -29.64
C THR A 18 20.65 14.58 -30.73
N ALA A 19 21.02 14.03 -31.88
CA ALA A 19 20.14 13.94 -33.05
C ALA A 19 18.73 13.41 -32.69
N GLY A 20 17.70 14.26 -32.86
CA GLY A 20 16.30 13.91 -32.61
C GLY A 20 15.74 14.21 -31.21
N PHE A 21 16.50 14.77 -30.26
CA PHE A 21 15.99 15.14 -28.93
C PHE A 21 16.20 16.64 -28.65
N GLU A 22 15.10 17.36 -28.45
CA GLU A 22 15.08 18.78 -28.12
C GLU A 22 14.56 18.98 -26.70
N TYR A 23 15.30 19.66 -25.83
CA TYR A 23 14.83 20.01 -24.49
C TYR A 23 14.53 21.51 -24.41
N TYR A 24 13.45 21.85 -23.70
CA TYR A 24 13.03 23.22 -23.39
C TYR A 24 13.10 23.49 -21.88
N ASP A 25 13.16 22.44 -21.07
CA ASP A 25 13.29 22.44 -19.63
C ASP A 25 14.26 21.32 -19.20
N SER A 26 15.11 21.58 -18.21
CA SER A 26 16.11 20.61 -17.75
C SER A 26 15.51 19.32 -17.21
N ARG A 27 14.25 19.33 -16.76
CA ARG A 27 13.52 18.12 -16.33
C ARG A 27 13.37 17.10 -17.45
N PHE A 28 13.43 17.50 -18.73
CA PHE A 28 13.41 16.56 -19.85
C PHE A 28 14.65 15.66 -19.89
N LEU A 29 15.79 16.13 -19.38
CA LEU A 29 17.02 15.33 -19.30
C LEU A 29 16.86 14.14 -18.34
N ASN A 30 15.98 14.25 -17.34
CA ASN A 30 15.63 13.13 -16.46
C ASN A 30 14.84 12.03 -17.21
N ILE A 31 14.16 12.40 -18.29
CA ILE A 31 13.37 11.49 -19.13
C ILE A 31 14.29 10.84 -20.16
N THR A 32 15.07 11.63 -20.89
CA THR A 32 15.92 11.12 -21.98
C THR A 32 17.19 10.42 -21.48
N GLY A 33 17.62 10.71 -20.25
CA GLY A 33 18.92 10.28 -19.74
C GLY A 33 20.08 10.94 -20.49
N ASN A 34 21.29 10.44 -20.23
CA ASN A 34 22.54 11.05 -20.72
C ASN A 34 22.93 10.65 -22.15
N ALA A 35 22.28 9.63 -22.71
CA ALA A 35 22.61 9.10 -24.04
C ALA A 35 21.37 8.54 -24.74
N PRO A 36 20.34 9.38 -24.98
CA PRO A 36 19.15 8.92 -25.68
C PRO A 36 19.51 8.49 -27.11
N LYS A 37 18.84 7.45 -27.60
CA LYS A 37 19.01 6.94 -28.97
C LYS A 37 17.67 6.89 -29.67
N LEU A 38 17.69 7.07 -30.98
CA LEU A 38 16.52 6.92 -31.84
C LEU A 38 16.93 6.10 -33.06
N GLU A 39 16.24 4.97 -33.26
CA GLU A 39 16.57 3.99 -34.29
C GLU A 39 15.31 3.60 -35.07
N VAL A 40 15.43 3.35 -36.37
CA VAL A 40 14.33 2.80 -37.17
C VAL A 40 14.38 1.28 -37.06
N LEU A 41 13.31 0.67 -36.55
CA LEU A 41 13.18 -0.79 -36.45
C LEU A 41 12.64 -1.40 -37.74
N LEU A 42 11.60 -0.79 -38.31
CA LEU A 42 10.95 -1.24 -39.54
C LEU A 42 10.58 -0.03 -40.41
N GLU A 43 10.64 -0.23 -41.72
CA GLU A 43 10.18 0.74 -42.71
C GLU A 43 9.44 0.00 -43.82
N ASN A 44 8.24 0.46 -44.13
CA ASN A 44 7.42 -0.06 -45.22
C ASN A 44 6.72 1.10 -45.94
N ASN A 45 7.03 1.24 -47.23
CA ASN A 45 6.50 2.30 -48.09
C ASN A 45 5.32 1.84 -48.96
N ASP A 46 4.94 0.56 -48.91
CA ASP A 46 3.82 0.02 -49.68
C ASP A 46 2.48 0.46 -49.07
N PHE A 47 2.40 0.57 -47.74
CA PHE A 47 1.24 1.07 -47.01
C PHE A 47 1.64 1.62 -45.62
N PRO A 48 0.83 2.50 -45.01
CA PRO A 48 1.12 3.14 -43.72
C PRO A 48 0.86 2.19 -42.53
N PHE A 49 1.69 1.17 -42.37
CA PHE A 49 1.49 0.06 -41.41
C PHE A 49 1.60 0.43 -39.91
N ALA A 50 2.17 1.59 -39.58
CA ALA A 50 2.44 2.01 -38.21
C ALA A 50 1.73 3.33 -37.91
N HIS A 51 0.44 3.27 -37.54
CA HIS A 51 -0.40 4.44 -37.33
C HIS A 51 -0.97 4.51 -35.91
N GLU A 52 -1.69 3.47 -35.47
CA GLU A 52 -2.50 3.47 -34.25
C GLU A 52 -2.30 2.20 -33.40
N ALA A 53 -2.96 2.14 -32.23
CA ALA A 53 -2.93 1.00 -31.30
C ALA A 53 -1.54 0.41 -31.06
N SER A 54 -0.56 1.23 -30.70
CA SER A 54 0.75 0.71 -30.27
C SER A 54 0.57 -0.08 -28.96
N VAL A 55 0.44 -1.40 -29.05
CA VAL A 55 0.17 -2.28 -27.91
C VAL A 55 1.32 -3.26 -27.74
N PHE A 56 2.22 -2.93 -26.82
CA PHE A 56 3.35 -3.79 -26.47
C PHE A 56 2.91 -4.87 -25.49
N ILE A 57 3.22 -6.14 -25.81
CA ILE A 57 2.95 -7.32 -24.99
C ILE A 57 4.26 -7.77 -24.34
N PRO A 58 4.49 -7.45 -23.05
CA PRO A 58 5.76 -7.73 -22.42
C PRO A 58 6.08 -9.22 -22.40
N SER A 59 5.11 -10.10 -22.16
CA SER A 59 5.34 -11.54 -21.99
C SER A 59 5.92 -12.23 -23.22
N THR A 60 5.61 -11.74 -24.42
CA THR A 60 6.08 -12.31 -25.70
C THR A 60 7.11 -11.44 -26.41
N ASP A 61 7.36 -10.21 -25.91
CA ASP A 61 8.20 -9.22 -26.57
C ASP A 61 7.72 -8.91 -28.00
N GLU A 62 6.39 -8.76 -28.11
CA GLU A 62 5.70 -8.47 -29.36
C GLU A 62 4.98 -7.13 -29.27
N LEU A 63 4.84 -6.45 -30.40
CA LEU A 63 4.09 -5.21 -30.53
C LEU A 63 2.99 -5.38 -31.58
N PHE A 64 1.75 -5.09 -31.21
CA PHE A 64 0.62 -5.04 -32.14
C PHE A 64 0.37 -3.58 -32.50
N MET A 65 0.01 -3.32 -33.76
CA MET A 65 -0.23 -1.97 -34.29
C MET A 65 -1.30 -2.04 -35.38
N SER A 66 -2.11 -1.01 -35.52
CA SER A 66 -3.01 -0.84 -36.66
C SER A 66 -2.41 0.13 -37.68
N SER A 67 -2.64 -0.16 -38.96
CA SER A 67 -2.26 0.73 -40.05
C SER A 67 -3.18 1.96 -40.11
N ASN A 68 -2.77 2.98 -40.86
CA ASN A 68 -3.72 3.98 -41.33
C ASN A 68 -4.58 3.36 -42.43
N ILE A 69 -5.68 4.01 -42.79
CA ILE A 69 -6.51 3.58 -43.91
C ILE A 69 -5.68 3.61 -45.20
N PHE A 70 -5.71 2.52 -45.95
CA PHE A 70 -5.09 2.43 -47.26
C PHE A 70 -5.96 1.62 -48.21
N THR A 71 -5.77 1.83 -49.51
CA THR A 71 -6.43 1.02 -50.53
C THR A 71 -5.62 -0.23 -50.76
N ASP A 72 -6.17 -1.39 -50.39
CA ASP A 72 -5.53 -2.68 -50.65
C ASP A 72 -5.34 -2.85 -52.17
N PRO A 73 -4.11 -3.01 -52.66
CA PRO A 73 -3.82 -3.12 -54.08
C PRO A 73 -4.43 -4.37 -54.74
N LEU A 74 -4.81 -5.40 -53.96
CA LEU A 74 -5.41 -6.63 -54.47
C LEU A 74 -6.93 -6.53 -54.57
N THR A 75 -7.59 -5.97 -53.56
CA THR A 75 -9.06 -5.89 -53.51
C THR A 75 -9.61 -4.54 -53.99
N ASN A 76 -8.77 -3.52 -54.08
CA ASN A 76 -9.12 -2.12 -54.36
C ASN A 76 -10.18 -1.58 -53.38
N GLN A 77 -10.20 -2.11 -52.15
CA GLN A 77 -11.04 -1.66 -51.05
C GLN A 77 -10.18 -0.96 -50.01
N SER A 78 -10.72 0.10 -49.38
CA SER A 78 -10.07 0.73 -48.24
C SER A 78 -10.14 -0.18 -47.02
N THR A 79 -9.00 -0.48 -46.42
CA THR A 79 -8.87 -1.35 -45.24
C THR A 79 -7.91 -0.76 -44.22
N ILE A 80 -7.93 -1.34 -43.02
CA ILE A 80 -6.94 -1.16 -41.97
C ILE A 80 -6.53 -2.55 -41.50
N GLU A 81 -5.22 -2.79 -41.44
CA GLU A 81 -4.65 -4.08 -41.06
C GLU A 81 -4.00 -4.00 -39.68
N ILE A 82 -4.05 -5.11 -38.93
CA ILE A 82 -3.26 -5.25 -37.70
C ILE A 82 -1.94 -5.94 -38.05
N SER A 83 -0.83 -5.30 -37.71
CA SER A 83 0.50 -5.88 -37.80
C SER A 83 0.96 -6.35 -36.42
N LYS A 84 1.48 -7.57 -36.34
CA LYS A 84 2.23 -8.08 -35.19
C LYS A 84 3.72 -8.01 -35.50
N VAL A 85 4.47 -7.36 -34.63
CA VAL A 85 5.91 -7.16 -34.72
C VAL A 85 6.61 -8.00 -33.66
N SER A 86 7.56 -8.83 -34.06
CA SER A 86 8.38 -9.63 -33.15
C SER A 86 9.69 -8.92 -32.85
N LEU A 87 9.78 -8.28 -31.68
CA LEU A 87 10.91 -7.42 -31.31
C LEU A 87 12.16 -8.22 -30.92
N SER A 88 11.98 -9.47 -30.50
CA SER A 88 13.06 -10.40 -30.15
C SER A 88 13.85 -10.93 -31.36
N THR A 89 13.38 -10.68 -32.58
CA THR A 89 14.07 -11.10 -33.82
C THR A 89 15.10 -10.07 -34.28
N ASN A 90 16.17 -10.54 -34.92
CA ASN A 90 17.17 -9.65 -35.52
C ASN A 90 17.50 -10.10 -36.97
N PRO A 91 17.10 -9.33 -38.00
CA PRO A 91 16.38 -8.05 -37.91
C PRO A 91 14.96 -8.24 -37.35
N VAL A 92 14.38 -7.18 -36.79
CA VAL A 92 12.98 -7.15 -36.35
C VAL A 92 12.07 -7.51 -37.53
N THR A 93 11.06 -8.34 -37.30
CA THR A 93 10.10 -8.77 -38.33
C THR A 93 8.67 -8.35 -37.99
N SER A 94 7.85 -8.11 -39.01
CA SER A 94 6.41 -7.87 -38.86
C SER A 94 5.60 -8.77 -39.79
N GLU A 95 4.42 -9.20 -39.33
CA GLU A 95 3.42 -9.90 -40.13
C GLU A 95 2.04 -9.26 -39.95
N ILE A 96 1.23 -9.25 -41.02
CA ILE A 96 -0.19 -8.88 -40.93
C ILE A 96 -0.96 -10.06 -40.35
N ILE A 97 -1.75 -9.82 -39.30
CA ILE A 97 -2.60 -10.83 -38.68
C ILE A 97 -4.03 -10.69 -39.18
N ASN A 98 -4.70 -11.82 -39.38
CA ASN A 98 -6.09 -11.83 -39.81
C ASN A 98 -7.02 -11.71 -38.60
N THR A 99 -7.92 -10.74 -38.62
CA THR A 99 -8.88 -10.47 -37.54
C THR A 99 -10.28 -10.21 -38.09
N THR A 100 -11.30 -10.32 -37.24
CA THR A 100 -12.68 -10.00 -37.61
C THR A 100 -13.13 -8.60 -37.19
N ILE A 101 -12.24 -7.83 -36.56
CA ILE A 101 -12.50 -6.46 -36.12
C ILE A 101 -12.69 -5.55 -37.34
N PRO A 102 -13.82 -4.84 -37.48
CA PRO A 102 -14.07 -3.97 -38.63
C PRO A 102 -13.31 -2.65 -38.48
N LEU A 103 -12.25 -2.49 -39.28
CA LEU A 103 -11.38 -1.31 -39.32
C LEU A 103 -10.83 -0.95 -37.92
N PRO A 104 -9.89 -1.76 -37.38
CA PRO A 104 -9.32 -1.52 -36.05
C PRO A 104 -8.59 -0.17 -36.01
N ASN A 105 -8.73 0.58 -34.92
CA ASN A 105 -8.04 1.85 -34.69
C ASN A 105 -7.17 1.76 -33.44
N GLY A 106 -7.49 2.50 -32.38
CA GLY A 106 -6.76 2.48 -31.11
C GLY A 106 -6.97 1.19 -30.32
N GLY A 107 -6.11 0.99 -29.33
CA GLY A 107 -6.08 -0.25 -28.57
C GLY A 107 -5.21 -0.17 -27.33
N ILE A 108 -5.53 -1.03 -26.39
CA ILE A 108 -4.84 -1.16 -25.11
C ILE A 108 -4.80 -2.62 -24.73
N ASN A 109 -3.72 -3.07 -24.11
CA ASN A 109 -3.68 -4.45 -23.63
C ASN A 109 -4.61 -4.60 -22.41
N HIS A 110 -5.37 -5.69 -22.40
CA HIS A 110 -6.49 -5.87 -21.46
C HIS A 110 -6.73 -7.36 -21.22
N ASP A 111 -6.80 -7.75 -19.95
CA ASP A 111 -6.82 -9.14 -19.49
C ASP A 111 -5.66 -9.98 -20.06
N SER A 112 -5.95 -11.07 -20.76
CA SER A 112 -4.95 -11.90 -21.42
C SER A 112 -4.75 -11.52 -22.91
N GLY A 113 -5.33 -10.40 -23.34
CA GLY A 113 -5.43 -10.03 -24.76
C GLY A 113 -5.27 -8.54 -25.01
N ILE A 114 -5.91 -8.07 -26.09
CA ILE A 114 -5.92 -6.66 -26.49
C ILE A 114 -7.36 -6.21 -26.66
N LEU A 115 -7.70 -5.09 -26.04
CA LEU A 115 -8.94 -4.38 -26.27
C LEU A 115 -8.73 -3.36 -27.38
N PHE A 116 -9.43 -3.54 -28.50
CA PHE A 116 -9.38 -2.68 -29.67
C PHE A 116 -10.65 -1.84 -29.81
N CYS A 117 -10.49 -0.61 -30.26
CA CYS A 117 -11.53 0.17 -30.91
C CYS A 117 -11.66 -0.28 -32.37
N GLY A 118 -12.86 -0.62 -32.80
CA GLY A 118 -13.20 -0.83 -34.21
C GLY A 118 -14.04 0.34 -34.71
N GLN A 119 -13.60 0.99 -35.80
CA GLN A 119 -14.32 2.12 -36.36
C GLN A 119 -15.64 1.70 -37.01
N GLY A 120 -15.73 0.46 -37.49
CA GLY A 120 -16.87 -0.05 -38.24
C GLY A 120 -16.78 0.27 -39.74
N THR A 121 -17.74 -0.21 -40.52
CA THR A 121 -17.88 0.09 -41.95
C THR A 121 -19.28 0.60 -42.27
N LEU A 122 -19.57 0.85 -43.56
CA LEU A 122 -20.91 1.20 -44.04
C LEU A 122 -21.96 0.11 -43.71
N ASN A 123 -21.52 -1.14 -43.56
CA ASN A 123 -22.41 -2.30 -43.41
C ASN A 123 -22.18 -3.10 -42.11
N LYS A 124 -21.19 -2.73 -41.30
CA LYS A 124 -20.88 -3.37 -40.01
C LYS A 124 -20.68 -2.31 -38.94
N SER A 125 -21.29 -2.50 -37.78
CA SER A 125 -21.11 -1.60 -36.63
C SER A 125 -19.66 -1.62 -36.14
N GLY A 126 -19.18 -0.48 -35.67
CA GLY A 126 -17.96 -0.39 -34.87
C GLY A 126 -18.20 -0.83 -33.42
N GLY A 127 -17.23 -0.59 -32.54
CA GLY A 127 -17.35 -0.90 -31.12
C GLY A 127 -16.05 -1.26 -30.43
N LEU A 128 -16.15 -1.72 -29.19
CA LEU A 128 -15.03 -2.26 -28.42
C LEU A 128 -14.93 -3.78 -28.64
N PHE A 129 -13.75 -4.27 -28.96
CA PHE A 129 -13.49 -5.68 -29.25
C PHE A 129 -12.35 -6.21 -28.39
N GLN A 130 -12.60 -7.31 -27.66
CA GLN A 130 -11.53 -8.06 -26.98
C GLN A 130 -10.94 -9.08 -27.94
N MET A 131 -9.63 -9.03 -28.20
CA MET A 131 -8.90 -9.92 -29.10
C MET A 131 -7.85 -10.75 -28.36
N SER A 132 -7.73 -12.04 -28.71
CA SER A 132 -6.63 -12.89 -28.27
C SER A 132 -5.29 -12.46 -28.88
N ILE A 133 -4.21 -12.55 -28.11
CA ILE A 133 -2.83 -12.40 -28.63
C ILE A 133 -2.32 -13.67 -29.32
N ASP A 134 -2.96 -14.81 -29.09
CA ASP A 134 -2.59 -16.08 -29.71
C ASP A 134 -3.43 -16.37 -30.97
N PRO A 135 -2.83 -16.97 -32.02
CA PRO A 135 -3.58 -17.51 -33.16
C PRO A 135 -4.70 -18.46 -32.71
N PRO A 136 -5.91 -18.37 -33.30
CA PRO A 136 -6.25 -17.66 -34.53
C PRO A 136 -6.69 -16.19 -34.31
N TYR A 137 -6.26 -15.53 -33.23
CA TYR A 137 -6.55 -14.12 -32.91
C TYR A 137 -8.05 -13.83 -32.83
N GLU A 138 -8.80 -14.73 -32.17
CA GLU A 138 -10.25 -14.59 -32.03
C GLU A 138 -10.60 -13.26 -31.35
N SER A 139 -11.60 -12.56 -31.89
CA SER A 139 -12.08 -11.28 -31.39
C SER A 139 -13.56 -11.33 -31.02
N LYS A 140 -13.92 -10.78 -29.86
CA LYS A 140 -15.28 -10.71 -29.32
C LYS A 140 -15.72 -9.25 -29.19
N LEU A 141 -16.85 -8.89 -29.80
CA LEU A 141 -17.50 -7.60 -29.59
C LEU A 141 -18.04 -7.50 -28.15
N LEU A 142 -17.70 -6.41 -27.46
CA LEU A 142 -18.18 -6.10 -26.11
C LEU A 142 -19.38 -5.15 -26.15
N ILE A 143 -19.26 -4.04 -26.89
CA ILE A 143 -20.32 -3.03 -27.03
C ILE A 143 -20.15 -2.26 -28.34
N SER A 144 -21.25 -1.95 -29.03
CA SER A 144 -21.27 -1.26 -30.34
C SER A 144 -22.12 0.01 -30.38
N GLY A 145 -22.80 0.37 -29.29
CA GLY A 145 -23.64 1.55 -29.26
C GLY A 145 -24.14 1.96 -27.88
N PHE A 146 -24.82 3.10 -27.85
CA PHE A 146 -25.36 3.75 -26.65
C PHE A 146 -26.89 3.90 -26.77
N TYR A 147 -27.62 3.15 -25.93
CA TYR A 147 -29.09 3.09 -25.92
C TYR A 147 -29.72 2.91 -27.32
N GLY A 148 -29.21 1.94 -28.09
CA GLY A 148 -29.74 1.58 -29.41
C GLY A 148 -29.27 2.43 -30.58
N ARG A 149 -28.40 3.42 -30.35
CA ARG A 149 -27.70 4.19 -31.39
C ARG A 149 -26.27 3.70 -31.51
N GLU A 150 -25.79 3.45 -32.72
CA GLU A 150 -24.40 3.02 -32.93
C GLU A 150 -23.41 4.12 -32.54
N PHE A 151 -22.25 3.72 -32.02
CA PHE A 151 -21.09 4.60 -31.91
C PHE A 151 -20.65 5.08 -33.30
N ASN A 152 -20.09 6.28 -33.36
CA ASN A 152 -19.68 6.93 -34.60
C ASN A 152 -18.53 6.16 -35.27
N SER A 153 -17.35 6.24 -34.64
CA SER A 153 -16.11 5.57 -35.05
C SER A 153 -15.13 5.65 -33.88
N LEU A 154 -15.19 4.68 -32.97
CA LEU A 154 -14.36 4.68 -31.76
C LEU A 154 -12.89 4.80 -32.13
N ASN A 155 -12.18 5.70 -31.46
CA ASN A 155 -10.79 5.98 -31.78
C ASN A 155 -9.85 5.39 -30.73
N ASP A 156 -9.83 5.93 -29.51
CA ASP A 156 -8.93 5.49 -28.44
C ASP A 156 -9.69 4.96 -27.22
N VAL A 157 -8.99 4.11 -26.46
CA VAL A 157 -9.52 3.44 -25.27
C VAL A 157 -8.46 3.37 -24.16
N VAL A 158 -8.92 3.57 -22.93
CA VAL A 158 -8.15 3.35 -21.70
C VAL A 158 -8.99 2.56 -20.70
N VAL A 159 -8.34 1.79 -19.83
CA VAL A 159 -9.01 1.00 -18.79
C VAL A 159 -8.63 1.57 -17.44
N HIS A 160 -9.64 1.93 -16.66
CA HIS A 160 -9.46 2.46 -15.31
C HIS A 160 -9.23 1.32 -14.30
N SER A 161 -8.63 1.62 -13.15
CA SER A 161 -8.29 0.65 -12.10
C SER A 161 -9.48 -0.13 -11.52
N ASP A 162 -10.70 0.40 -11.66
CA ASP A 162 -11.96 -0.21 -11.26
C ASP A 162 -12.50 -1.23 -12.29
N GLY A 163 -11.79 -1.43 -13.40
CA GLY A 163 -12.19 -2.32 -14.50
C GLY A 163 -13.13 -1.66 -15.51
N SER A 164 -13.50 -0.39 -15.33
CA SER A 164 -14.28 0.34 -16.32
C SER A 164 -13.45 0.78 -17.51
N ILE A 165 -14.05 0.74 -18.69
CA ILE A 165 -13.43 1.04 -19.97
C ILE A 165 -13.90 2.41 -20.43
N TRP A 166 -12.96 3.31 -20.72
CA TRP A 166 -13.25 4.67 -21.14
C TRP A 166 -12.73 4.89 -22.54
N PHE A 167 -13.53 5.48 -23.41
CA PHE A 167 -13.19 5.57 -24.84
C PHE A 167 -13.78 6.81 -25.50
N THR A 168 -13.14 7.23 -26.58
CA THR A 168 -13.51 8.39 -27.38
C THR A 168 -14.27 7.98 -28.64
N ASP A 169 -15.29 8.76 -29.00
CA ASP A 169 -16.16 8.49 -30.15
C ASP A 169 -16.23 9.69 -31.11
N PRO A 170 -15.16 9.95 -31.89
CA PRO A 170 -15.16 11.00 -32.91
C PRO A 170 -15.93 10.58 -34.18
N THR A 171 -16.21 11.55 -35.05
CA THR A 171 -16.90 11.33 -36.34
C THR A 171 -16.00 11.04 -37.54
N TYR A 172 -14.73 10.66 -37.31
CA TYR A 172 -13.75 10.45 -38.38
C TYR A 172 -14.22 9.48 -39.47
N GLY A 173 -14.83 8.36 -39.08
CA GLY A 173 -15.27 7.36 -40.04
C GLY A 173 -16.32 7.88 -41.02
N TYR A 174 -17.18 8.80 -40.61
CA TYR A 174 -18.14 9.44 -41.52
C TYR A 174 -17.44 10.40 -42.48
N GLU A 175 -16.52 11.22 -41.95
CA GLU A 175 -15.76 12.20 -42.74
C GLU A 175 -14.86 11.53 -43.78
N GLN A 176 -14.36 10.34 -43.47
CA GLN A 176 -13.58 9.49 -44.37
C GLN A 176 -14.43 8.63 -45.32
N GLY A 177 -15.76 8.68 -45.19
CA GLY A 177 -16.69 7.91 -46.02
C GLY A 177 -16.74 6.41 -45.73
N ILE A 178 -16.18 5.96 -44.60
CA ILE A 178 -16.19 4.55 -44.17
C ILE A 178 -17.38 4.21 -43.27
N ARG A 179 -18.03 5.20 -42.65
CA ARG A 179 -19.21 5.04 -41.80
C ARG A 179 -20.42 5.83 -42.31
N PRO A 180 -21.66 5.38 -42.00
CA PRO A 180 -22.86 6.17 -42.23
C PRO A 180 -22.86 7.48 -41.42
N ALA A 181 -23.85 8.35 -41.67
CA ALA A 181 -24.01 9.57 -40.90
C ALA A 181 -24.13 9.27 -39.38
N PRO A 182 -23.39 9.99 -38.52
CA PRO A 182 -23.40 9.85 -37.06
C PRO A 182 -24.79 9.91 -36.45
N GLN A 183 -25.04 9.07 -35.44
CA GLN A 183 -26.27 9.09 -34.63
C GLN A 183 -26.03 9.65 -33.22
N LEU A 184 -24.76 9.84 -32.85
CA LEU A 184 -24.31 10.35 -31.56
C LEU A 184 -23.41 11.59 -31.77
N PRO A 185 -23.41 12.55 -30.83
CA PRO A 185 -22.43 13.63 -30.85
C PRO A 185 -21.00 13.12 -30.59
N ASN A 186 -20.01 13.95 -30.88
CA ASN A 186 -18.62 13.73 -30.46
C ASN A 186 -18.50 13.73 -28.93
N GLN A 187 -18.27 12.55 -28.33
CA GLN A 187 -18.35 12.35 -26.88
C GLN A 187 -17.30 11.35 -26.37
N VAL A 188 -17.12 11.35 -25.04
CA VAL A 188 -16.34 10.34 -24.33
C VAL A 188 -17.27 9.52 -23.45
N TYR A 189 -17.11 8.21 -23.51
CA TYR A 189 -17.96 7.26 -22.81
C TYR A 189 -17.17 6.48 -21.78
N ARG A 190 -17.87 6.05 -20.72
CA ARG A 190 -17.45 5.02 -19.78
C ARG A 190 -18.38 3.82 -19.94
N TYR A 191 -17.82 2.63 -20.05
CA TYR A 191 -18.51 1.35 -20.05
C TYR A 191 -17.99 0.50 -18.90
N ASP A 192 -18.90 -0.06 -18.09
CA ASP A 192 -18.58 -0.99 -17.02
C ASP A 192 -18.99 -2.40 -17.43
N PRO A 193 -18.04 -3.29 -17.76
CA PRO A 193 -18.34 -4.65 -18.18
C PRO A 193 -19.05 -5.50 -17.12
N SER A 194 -18.91 -5.15 -15.83
CA SER A 194 -19.48 -5.93 -14.73
C SER A 194 -20.99 -5.69 -14.56
N THR A 195 -21.44 -4.47 -14.81
CA THR A 195 -22.84 -4.05 -14.69
C THR A 195 -23.54 -3.92 -16.05
N GLY A 196 -22.77 -3.79 -17.13
CA GLY A 196 -23.27 -3.41 -18.45
C GLY A 196 -23.62 -1.93 -18.57
N ASP A 197 -23.33 -1.12 -17.54
CA ASP A 197 -23.61 0.31 -17.56
C ASP A 197 -22.73 1.02 -18.59
N VAL A 198 -23.36 1.88 -19.39
CA VAL A 198 -22.66 2.74 -20.35
C VAL A 198 -23.17 4.16 -20.14
N ARG A 199 -22.25 5.12 -20.07
CA ARG A 199 -22.58 6.51 -19.79
C ARG A 199 -21.67 7.46 -20.53
N VAL A 200 -22.22 8.57 -21.01
CA VAL A 200 -21.44 9.73 -21.46
C VAL A 200 -20.79 10.36 -20.23
N ILE A 201 -19.47 10.46 -20.22
CA ILE A 201 -18.72 11.04 -19.11
C ILE A 201 -18.14 12.42 -19.44
N ALA A 202 -18.04 12.75 -20.72
CA ALA A 202 -17.58 14.05 -21.18
C ALA A 202 -18.18 14.38 -22.56
N ASP A 203 -18.50 15.65 -22.78
CA ASP A 203 -18.96 16.20 -24.05
C ASP A 203 -18.31 17.57 -24.34
N GLY A 204 -18.78 18.24 -25.40
CA GLY A 204 -18.28 19.57 -25.78
C GLY A 204 -16.88 19.55 -26.40
N PHE A 205 -16.53 18.46 -27.07
CA PHE A 205 -15.31 18.34 -27.89
C PHE A 205 -15.66 18.58 -29.35
N GLY A 206 -14.70 19.14 -30.10
CA GLY A 206 -14.80 19.17 -31.55
C GLY A 206 -14.66 17.76 -32.12
N ARG A 207 -13.55 17.06 -31.81
CA ARG A 207 -13.32 15.64 -32.10
C ARG A 207 -12.46 15.04 -30.97
N PRO A 208 -13.06 14.31 -30.01
CA PRO A 208 -12.28 13.67 -28.94
C PRO A 208 -11.47 12.54 -29.55
N ASN A 209 -10.17 12.51 -29.27
CA ASN A 209 -9.26 11.53 -29.85
C ASN A 209 -8.56 10.72 -28.75
N GLY A 210 -7.37 11.12 -28.31
CA GLY A 210 -6.63 10.47 -27.24
C GLY A 210 -7.29 10.57 -25.86
N ILE A 211 -7.15 9.52 -25.05
CA ILE A 211 -7.55 9.48 -23.64
C ILE A 211 -6.48 8.78 -22.79
N ALA A 212 -6.09 9.38 -21.66
CA ALA A 212 -5.18 8.79 -20.69
C ALA A 212 -5.46 9.30 -19.27
N PHE A 213 -5.33 8.44 -18.26
CA PHE A 213 -5.40 8.86 -16.86
C PHE A 213 -4.04 9.34 -16.34
N SER A 214 -4.03 10.22 -15.33
CA SER A 214 -2.84 10.41 -14.48
C SER A 214 -2.48 9.11 -13.75
N PRO A 215 -1.24 8.95 -13.24
CA PRO A 215 -0.82 7.72 -12.55
C PRO A 215 -1.65 7.35 -11.32
N ASP A 216 -2.23 8.35 -10.64
CA ASP A 216 -3.12 8.19 -9.50
C ASP A 216 -4.60 8.07 -9.89
N GLU A 217 -4.90 8.11 -11.20
CA GLU A 217 -6.24 8.05 -11.79
C GLU A 217 -7.22 9.10 -11.25
N LYS A 218 -6.71 10.22 -10.70
CA LYS A 218 -7.55 11.35 -10.26
C LYS A 218 -7.80 12.36 -11.36
N VAL A 219 -6.98 12.36 -12.41
CA VAL A 219 -7.11 13.24 -13.57
C VAL A 219 -7.23 12.39 -14.82
N VAL A 220 -8.12 12.76 -15.74
CA VAL A 220 -8.13 12.22 -17.10
C VAL A 220 -7.77 13.33 -18.08
N TYR A 221 -6.87 13.00 -19.00
CA TYR A 221 -6.48 13.82 -20.13
C TYR A 221 -7.22 13.34 -21.37
N ILE A 222 -7.88 14.26 -22.07
CA ILE A 222 -8.60 13.99 -23.31
C ILE A 222 -8.12 14.97 -24.37
N THR A 223 -7.72 14.47 -25.54
CA THR A 223 -7.29 15.32 -26.65
C THR A 223 -8.46 15.70 -27.55
N ASP A 224 -8.48 16.95 -28.01
CA ASP A 224 -9.41 17.48 -28.99
C ASP A 224 -8.62 17.87 -30.24
N THR A 225 -8.90 17.17 -31.32
CA THR A 225 -8.11 17.17 -32.57
C THR A 225 -8.91 17.74 -33.73
N ALA A 226 -9.94 18.54 -33.43
CA ALA A 226 -10.82 19.15 -34.43
C ALA A 226 -10.13 20.07 -35.44
N TYR A 227 -8.88 20.46 -35.18
CA TYR A 227 -7.96 21.03 -36.17
C TYR A 227 -7.94 20.23 -37.47
N THR A 228 -8.09 18.90 -37.43
CA THR A 228 -8.17 18.04 -38.62
C THR A 228 -9.60 17.53 -38.81
N VAL A 229 -10.12 17.58 -40.05
CA VAL A 229 -11.53 17.30 -40.41
C VAL A 229 -11.75 15.85 -40.90
N GLY A 230 -10.87 14.92 -40.51
CA GLY A 230 -10.97 13.48 -40.86
C GLY A 230 -10.61 13.13 -42.30
N ASP A 231 -10.96 14.00 -43.25
CA ASP A 231 -10.59 13.94 -44.68
C ASP A 231 -9.16 14.47 -44.97
N GLY A 232 -8.42 14.83 -43.92
CA GLY A 232 -7.08 15.38 -43.98
C GLY A 232 -7.02 16.91 -44.15
N THR A 233 -8.15 17.60 -44.33
CA THR A 233 -8.18 19.06 -44.32
C THR A 233 -7.98 19.61 -42.91
N THR A 234 -7.37 20.80 -42.82
CA THR A 234 -7.04 21.44 -41.54
C THR A 234 -7.74 22.79 -41.39
N ASP A 235 -8.18 23.09 -40.17
CA ASP A 235 -8.78 24.36 -39.78
C ASP A 235 -8.05 24.91 -38.55
N PRO A 236 -7.17 25.91 -38.71
CA PRO A 236 -6.37 26.47 -37.61
C PRO A 236 -7.21 27.22 -36.57
N THR A 237 -8.51 27.43 -36.80
CA THR A 237 -9.42 28.02 -35.82
C THR A 237 -10.01 26.99 -34.85
N LYS A 238 -9.75 25.69 -35.07
CA LYS A 238 -10.27 24.59 -34.26
C LYS A 238 -9.25 24.06 -33.25
N PRO A 239 -9.73 23.39 -32.18
CA PRO A 239 -8.87 22.82 -31.16
C PRO A 239 -7.80 21.87 -31.69
N SER A 240 -6.60 22.04 -31.14
CA SER A 240 -5.47 21.11 -31.21
C SER A 240 -4.90 21.00 -29.80
N THR A 241 -5.72 20.48 -28.90
CA THR A 241 -5.66 20.81 -27.47
C THR A 241 -5.86 19.58 -26.60
N ILE A 242 -5.06 19.44 -25.56
CA ILE A 242 -5.22 18.47 -24.48
C ILE A 242 -5.99 19.17 -23.35
N TYR A 243 -7.10 18.56 -22.92
CA TYR A 243 -7.86 18.99 -21.75
C TYR A 243 -7.63 18.03 -20.60
N ALA A 244 -7.56 18.55 -19.38
CA ALA A 244 -7.54 17.76 -18.15
C ALA A 244 -8.87 17.92 -17.39
N PHE A 245 -9.31 16.85 -16.76
CA PHE A 245 -10.51 16.81 -15.92
C PHE A 245 -10.20 16.08 -14.63
N ASP A 246 -10.75 16.55 -13.51
CA ASP A 246 -10.68 15.84 -12.25
C ASP A 246 -11.80 14.81 -12.17
N ILE A 247 -11.48 13.60 -11.71
CA ILE A 247 -12.43 12.51 -11.49
C ILE A 247 -12.92 12.60 -10.06
N THR A 248 -14.20 12.94 -9.89
CA THR A 248 -14.84 13.07 -8.57
C THR A 248 -16.05 12.14 -8.48
N ASN A 249 -16.24 11.49 -7.34
CA ASN A 249 -17.39 10.63 -7.11
C ASN A 249 -18.59 11.42 -6.56
N TYR A 250 -19.73 11.33 -7.23
CA TYR A 250 -21.01 11.83 -6.75
C TYR A 250 -22.01 10.68 -6.69
N HIS A 251 -22.64 10.48 -5.53
CA HIS A 251 -23.59 9.39 -5.29
C HIS A 251 -23.04 7.99 -5.68
N GLY A 252 -21.75 7.76 -5.39
CA GLY A 252 -21.08 6.48 -5.70
C GLY A 252 -20.77 6.27 -7.18
N GLN A 253 -20.89 7.29 -8.03
CA GLN A 253 -20.59 7.24 -9.46
C GLN A 253 -19.51 8.25 -9.83
N PRO A 254 -18.56 7.92 -10.74
CA PRO A 254 -17.51 8.86 -11.14
C PRO A 254 -18.09 9.98 -12.02
N PHE A 255 -17.56 11.19 -11.95
CA PHE A 255 -17.90 12.30 -12.83
C PHE A 255 -16.63 13.07 -13.20
N LEU A 256 -16.59 13.60 -14.43
CA LEU A 256 -15.55 14.54 -14.83
C LEU A 256 -15.94 15.95 -14.45
N THR A 257 -15.06 16.61 -13.71
CA THR A 257 -15.22 17.97 -13.21
C THR A 257 -13.98 18.81 -13.55
N ASN A 258 -14.05 20.13 -13.34
CA ASN A 258 -12.90 21.04 -13.49
C ASN A 258 -12.15 20.91 -14.83
N ARG A 259 -12.89 20.90 -15.95
CA ARG A 259 -12.32 20.94 -17.30
C ARG A 259 -11.37 22.13 -17.42
N ARG A 260 -10.11 21.86 -17.75
CA ARG A 260 -9.08 22.88 -17.96
C ARG A 260 -8.25 22.57 -19.19
N VAL A 261 -7.79 23.61 -19.88
CA VAL A 261 -6.76 23.45 -20.92
C VAL A 261 -5.49 23.01 -20.22
N PHE A 262 -4.97 21.85 -20.60
CA PHE A 262 -3.70 21.35 -20.11
C PHE A 262 -2.56 21.85 -21.01
N ALA A 263 -2.67 21.60 -22.31
CA ALA A 263 -1.71 22.08 -23.31
C ALA A 263 -2.39 22.25 -24.67
N MET A 264 -1.92 23.22 -25.47
CA MET A 264 -2.22 23.29 -26.91
C MET A 264 -0.93 22.99 -27.66
N VAL A 265 -0.98 22.08 -28.64
CA VAL A 265 0.21 21.69 -29.38
C VAL A 265 0.49 22.70 -30.50
N ALA A 266 1.77 22.94 -30.76
CA ALA A 266 2.20 23.94 -31.74
C ALA A 266 2.10 23.45 -33.19
N ASN A 267 2.28 22.14 -33.42
CA ASN A 267 2.32 21.52 -34.75
C ASN A 267 1.44 20.27 -34.77
N GLY A 268 0.53 20.21 -35.76
CA GLY A 268 -0.37 19.06 -35.93
C GLY A 268 -1.45 18.98 -34.86
N ILE A 269 -1.77 17.75 -34.44
CA ILE A 269 -2.75 17.41 -33.41
C ILE A 269 -2.11 16.53 -32.33
N PRO A 270 -2.55 16.61 -31.06
CA PRO A 270 -2.11 15.69 -30.02
C PRO A 270 -2.83 14.35 -30.14
N ASP A 271 -2.07 13.31 -30.46
CA ASP A 271 -2.56 11.95 -30.64
C ASP A 271 -1.71 10.93 -29.88
N GLY A 272 -2.22 9.71 -29.65
CA GLY A 272 -1.51 8.66 -28.92
C GLY A 272 -1.08 9.07 -27.51
N ILE A 273 -1.95 9.81 -26.78
CA ILE A 273 -1.62 10.38 -25.48
C ILE A 273 -1.30 9.30 -24.44
N LYS A 274 -0.25 9.52 -23.63
CA LYS A 274 0.14 8.65 -22.52
C LYS A 274 0.68 9.47 -21.35
N THR A 275 0.69 8.90 -20.16
CA THR A 275 1.32 9.50 -18.98
C THR A 275 2.39 8.58 -18.41
N ASP A 276 3.53 9.14 -17.98
CA ASP A 276 4.50 8.38 -17.18
C ASP A 276 4.15 8.40 -15.69
N MET A 277 4.87 7.62 -14.88
CA MET A 277 4.62 7.47 -13.44
C MET A 277 4.95 8.72 -12.60
N GLU A 278 5.63 9.69 -13.17
CA GLU A 278 5.87 11.01 -12.54
C GLU A 278 4.76 12.00 -12.91
N GLY A 279 3.78 11.57 -13.69
CA GLY A 279 2.64 12.35 -14.17
C GLY A 279 2.95 13.24 -15.38
N ASN A 280 4.11 13.09 -16.02
CA ASN A 280 4.37 13.80 -17.27
C ASN A 280 3.46 13.23 -18.36
N VAL A 281 2.92 14.11 -19.20
CA VAL A 281 1.98 13.79 -20.28
C VAL A 281 2.72 13.85 -21.61
N TYR A 282 2.56 12.82 -22.43
CA TYR A 282 3.21 12.64 -23.72
C TYR A 282 2.14 12.58 -24.80
N ALA A 283 2.37 13.20 -25.96
CA ALA A 283 1.51 13.02 -27.13
C ALA A 283 2.35 13.02 -28.41
N GLY A 284 1.96 12.19 -29.37
CA GLY A 284 2.38 12.29 -30.76
C GLY A 284 1.83 13.59 -31.33
N CYS A 285 2.67 14.31 -32.06
CA CYS A 285 2.39 15.62 -32.62
C CYS A 285 3.00 15.69 -34.03
N GLY A 286 2.67 16.75 -34.78
CA GLY A 286 3.18 16.96 -36.14
C GLY A 286 4.70 17.15 -36.24
N ASP A 287 5.39 17.36 -35.11
CA ASP A 287 6.84 17.55 -35.02
C ASP A 287 7.58 16.51 -34.16
N GLY A 288 6.89 15.48 -33.66
CA GLY A 288 7.51 14.46 -32.81
C GLY A 288 6.64 14.01 -31.65
N VAL A 289 7.25 13.38 -30.64
CA VAL A 289 6.61 13.17 -29.33
C VAL A 289 6.88 14.38 -28.46
N ASN A 290 5.84 15.11 -28.10
CA ASN A 290 5.93 16.27 -27.21
C ASN A 290 5.62 15.84 -25.77
N VAL A 291 6.38 16.37 -24.81
CA VAL A 291 6.32 15.94 -23.40
C VAL A 291 6.10 17.13 -22.49
N TRP A 292 5.07 17.09 -21.67
CA TRP A 292 4.70 18.13 -20.71
C TRP A 292 4.77 17.62 -19.28
N SER A 293 5.17 18.47 -18.34
CA SER A 293 5.05 18.19 -16.90
C SER A 293 3.59 18.03 -16.47
N PRO A 294 3.29 17.46 -15.28
CA PRO A 294 1.92 17.41 -14.74
C PRO A 294 1.21 18.77 -14.67
N GLY A 295 1.96 19.87 -14.67
CA GLY A 295 1.43 21.24 -14.68
C GLY A 295 1.19 21.83 -16.07
N GLY A 296 1.35 21.07 -17.16
CA GLY A 296 1.15 21.56 -18.54
C GLY A 296 2.34 22.32 -19.15
N VAL A 297 3.49 22.39 -18.46
CA VAL A 297 4.72 23.01 -19.00
C VAL A 297 5.41 22.05 -19.97
N LEU A 298 5.68 22.49 -21.21
CA LEU A 298 6.43 21.71 -22.20
C LEU A 298 7.88 21.51 -21.74
N LEU A 299 8.27 20.26 -21.55
CA LEU A 299 9.61 19.87 -21.10
C LEU A 299 10.57 19.68 -22.28
N GLY A 300 10.11 18.99 -23.32
CA GLY A 300 10.96 18.54 -24.41
C GLY A 300 10.18 17.86 -25.53
N LYS A 301 10.91 17.53 -26.59
CA LYS A 301 10.40 16.85 -27.78
C LYS A 301 11.37 15.78 -28.25
N ILE A 302 10.84 14.62 -28.62
CA ILE A 302 11.55 13.65 -29.45
C ILE A 302 11.19 13.98 -30.90
N TYR A 303 12.04 14.79 -31.53
CA TYR A 303 11.78 15.40 -32.83
C TYR A 303 11.85 14.37 -33.95
N ILE A 304 10.76 14.27 -34.72
CA ILE A 304 10.66 13.40 -35.89
C ILE A 304 10.01 14.21 -37.01
N LYS A 305 10.76 14.41 -38.11
CA LYS A 305 10.46 15.40 -39.16
C LYS A 305 9.07 15.24 -39.84
N SER A 306 8.51 14.03 -39.86
CA SER A 306 7.20 13.75 -40.45
C SER A 306 6.09 13.56 -39.40
N GLY A 307 6.35 13.95 -38.14
CA GLY A 307 5.42 13.81 -37.03
C GLY A 307 5.43 12.43 -36.37
N VAL A 308 4.48 12.20 -35.48
CA VAL A 308 4.22 10.93 -34.82
C VAL A 308 2.71 10.73 -34.77
N ALA A 309 2.26 9.57 -35.24
CA ALA A 309 0.85 9.19 -35.21
C ALA A 309 0.47 8.69 -33.81
N ASN A 310 1.20 7.70 -33.29
CA ASN A 310 0.99 7.17 -31.95
C ASN A 310 2.30 6.49 -31.44
N PHE A 311 2.35 6.13 -30.16
CA PHE A 311 3.50 5.48 -29.55
C PHE A 311 3.10 4.67 -28.31
N SER A 312 3.98 3.77 -27.90
CA SER A 312 3.88 3.07 -26.62
C SER A 312 5.22 2.98 -25.93
N PHE A 313 5.17 2.71 -24.63
CA PHE A 313 6.35 2.47 -23.84
C PHE A 313 6.64 0.96 -23.78
N GLY A 314 7.89 0.61 -24.01
CA GLY A 314 8.45 -0.73 -23.88
C GLY A 314 9.17 -0.92 -22.54
N ARG A 315 10.05 -1.92 -22.48
CA ARG A 315 10.85 -2.21 -21.27
C ARG A 315 12.04 -1.27 -21.18
N ASN A 316 12.56 -1.07 -19.96
CA ASN A 316 13.87 -0.45 -19.71
C ASN A 316 14.05 0.92 -20.38
N GLY A 317 13.02 1.77 -20.39
CA GLY A 317 13.08 3.09 -21.02
C GLY A 317 12.94 3.08 -22.54
N GLN A 318 12.60 1.96 -23.16
CA GLN A 318 12.29 1.91 -24.59
C GLN A 318 10.93 2.56 -24.87
N MET A 319 10.81 3.23 -26.00
CA MET A 319 9.55 3.76 -26.54
C MET A 319 9.44 3.38 -28.01
N PHE A 320 8.34 2.76 -28.41
CA PHE A 320 8.02 2.42 -29.78
C PHE A 320 7.18 3.53 -30.39
N ILE A 321 7.70 4.17 -31.43
CA ILE A 321 7.12 5.37 -32.03
C ILE A 321 6.69 5.05 -33.47
N MET A 322 5.46 5.41 -33.80
CA MET A 322 4.85 5.11 -35.10
C MET A 322 4.69 6.40 -35.92
N ASN A 323 5.16 6.37 -37.15
CA ASN A 323 5.12 7.50 -38.10
C ASN A 323 4.72 7.00 -39.48
N GLU A 324 3.50 6.45 -39.58
CA GLU A 324 2.86 5.92 -40.79
C GLU A 324 3.63 4.77 -41.46
N ASN A 325 4.75 5.07 -42.10
CA ASN A 325 5.59 4.15 -42.86
C ASN A 325 6.82 3.65 -42.07
N LYS A 326 7.00 4.07 -40.82
CA LYS A 326 8.14 3.67 -39.98
C LYS A 326 7.70 3.34 -38.56
N LEU A 327 8.28 2.27 -38.03
CA LEU A 327 8.34 1.98 -36.60
C LEU A 327 9.74 2.33 -36.11
N LEU A 328 9.82 3.25 -35.15
CA LEU A 328 11.06 3.67 -34.52
C LEU A 328 11.11 3.19 -33.06
N SER A 329 12.32 3.03 -32.54
CA SER A 329 12.60 2.82 -31.13
C SER A 329 13.39 4.00 -30.59
N ALA A 330 12.84 4.71 -29.61
CA ALA A 330 13.59 5.63 -28.80
C ALA A 330 14.05 4.93 -27.51
N GLN A 331 15.34 5.00 -27.21
CA GLN A 331 15.88 4.62 -25.91
C GLN A 331 15.94 5.88 -25.04
N LEU A 332 15.12 5.89 -24.00
CA LEU A 332 15.07 6.92 -22.97
C LEU A 332 15.89 6.47 -21.75
N GLY A 333 15.95 7.30 -20.70
CA GLY A 333 16.70 7.01 -19.49
C GLY A 333 16.25 5.71 -18.80
N HIS A 334 17.21 4.90 -18.34
CA HIS A 334 16.99 3.55 -17.80
C HIS A 334 16.13 3.47 -16.52
N TRP A 335 15.80 4.59 -15.87
CA TRP A 335 15.41 4.58 -14.46
C TRP A 335 13.95 4.93 -14.13
N LYS A 336 13.09 5.31 -15.09
CA LYS A 336 11.77 5.88 -14.71
C LYS A 336 10.58 5.57 -15.61
N ILE A 337 10.70 4.66 -16.58
CA ILE A 337 9.59 4.27 -17.47
C ILE A 337 9.34 2.76 -17.36
N VAL A 338 9.09 2.27 -16.15
CA VAL A 338 8.66 0.88 -15.96
C VAL A 338 7.35 0.89 -15.18
N CYS A 339 6.33 0.32 -15.83
CA CYS A 339 4.90 0.32 -15.51
C CYS A 339 4.17 1.62 -15.83
N ILE A 340 3.83 1.82 -17.10
CA ILE A 340 2.61 2.54 -17.42
C ILE A 340 1.49 1.54 -17.31
N ARG A 341 0.54 1.78 -16.39
CA ARG A 341 -0.68 0.98 -16.18
C ARG A 341 -1.65 1.14 -17.35
N ASN A 342 -1.18 0.85 -18.55
CA ASN A 342 -2.05 0.41 -19.62
C ASN A 342 -2.18 -1.12 -19.61
N THR A 343 -1.65 -1.81 -18.58
CA THR A 343 -1.65 -3.27 -18.47
C THR A 343 -2.54 -3.88 -17.39
N HIS A 344 -3.76 -4.30 -17.78
CA HIS A 344 -4.44 -5.43 -17.14
C HIS A 344 -3.83 -6.70 -17.73
N PHE A 345 -2.87 -7.32 -17.03
CA PHE A 345 -2.59 -8.75 -17.17
C PHE A 345 -2.77 -9.37 -15.79
N ILE A 346 -3.77 -10.24 -15.65
CA ILE A 346 -3.91 -11.13 -14.51
C ILE A 346 -2.84 -12.20 -14.66
N SER A 347 -1.70 -12.08 -13.96
CA SER A 347 -0.65 -13.10 -14.02
C SER A 347 -1.05 -14.33 -13.20
N LYS A 348 -1.74 -15.28 -13.85
CA LYS A 348 -1.60 -16.71 -13.52
C LYS A 348 -0.71 -17.31 -14.60
N HIS A 349 0.56 -17.58 -14.30
CA HIS A 349 1.26 -18.81 -14.70
C HIS A 349 2.71 -18.82 -14.19
N SER A 350 3.06 -19.97 -13.65
CA SER A 350 4.33 -20.39 -13.08
C SER A 350 5.41 -20.54 -14.15
N PHE A 351 6.59 -19.98 -13.92
CA PHE A 351 7.76 -20.20 -14.79
C PHE A 351 8.50 -21.49 -14.42
N SER A 352 8.57 -22.41 -15.38
CA SER A 352 9.46 -23.57 -15.34
C SER A 352 10.77 -23.22 -16.05
N TYR A 353 11.89 -23.46 -15.36
CA TYR A 353 13.26 -23.21 -15.80
C TYR A 353 13.72 -24.28 -16.80
N VAL A 354 14.37 -23.88 -17.91
CA VAL A 354 15.10 -24.79 -18.82
C VAL A 354 16.54 -24.26 -18.98
N PRO A 355 17.59 -25.05 -18.68
CA PRO A 355 18.98 -24.59 -18.79
C PRO A 355 19.62 -24.97 -20.14
N GLY A 356 20.49 -24.09 -20.64
CA GLY A 356 21.66 -24.51 -21.43
C GLY A 356 22.03 -23.64 -22.65
N LEU A 357 23.11 -22.85 -22.52
CA LEU A 357 24.30 -22.74 -23.41
C LEU A 357 25.12 -21.47 -23.06
N PRO A 358 26.42 -21.38 -23.39
CA PRO A 358 27.50 -21.16 -22.42
C PRO A 358 27.93 -19.71 -22.23
N SER A 359 28.56 -19.49 -21.06
CA SER A 359 29.12 -18.24 -20.58
C SER A 359 30.14 -17.59 -21.51
N LEU A 360 29.90 -16.32 -21.86
CA LEU A 360 30.98 -15.36 -22.04
C LEU A 360 31.49 -14.96 -20.65
N ALA A 361 32.81 -15.01 -20.48
CA ALA A 361 33.49 -14.84 -19.20
C ALA A 361 33.05 -13.56 -18.47
N ALA A 362 32.53 -13.74 -17.25
CA ALA A 362 32.22 -12.67 -16.33
C ALA A 362 33.52 -11.92 -15.97
N MET A 363 33.60 -10.65 -16.35
CA MET A 363 34.40 -9.70 -15.58
C MET A 363 33.74 -9.60 -14.21
N SER A 364 34.45 -10.04 -13.17
CA SER A 364 34.06 -9.84 -11.78
C SER A 364 33.96 -8.34 -11.48
N ASN A 365 32.74 -7.77 -11.52
CA ASN A 365 32.48 -6.46 -10.95
C ASN A 365 32.63 -6.61 -9.43
N VAL A 366 33.80 -6.23 -8.92
CA VAL A 366 33.99 -6.06 -7.48
C VAL A 366 33.11 -4.87 -7.09
N SER A 367 32.00 -5.11 -6.38
CA SER A 367 31.18 -4.02 -5.81
C SER A 367 32.04 -3.17 -4.89
N ILE A 368 32.34 -1.93 -5.28
CA ILE A 368 33.20 -1.03 -4.51
C ILE A 368 32.34 -0.30 -3.48
N CYS A 369 32.56 -0.56 -2.19
CA CYS A 369 31.94 0.24 -1.13
C CYS A 369 32.71 1.55 -0.92
N SER A 370 32.35 2.57 -1.70
CA SER A 370 32.88 3.94 -1.53
C SER A 370 31.87 4.96 -2.04
N PRO A 371 31.82 6.19 -1.51
CA PRO A 371 30.85 7.18 -1.96
C PRO A 371 30.90 7.45 -3.47
N ALA A 372 32.10 7.44 -4.05
CA ALA A 372 32.30 7.69 -5.48
C ALA A 372 31.80 6.54 -6.38
N ALA A 373 31.60 5.35 -5.83
CA ALA A 373 31.09 4.19 -6.57
C ALA A 373 29.58 3.98 -6.39
N ILE A 374 28.94 4.72 -5.49
CA ILE A 374 27.50 4.64 -5.24
C ILE A 374 26.81 5.79 -5.97
N GLN A 375 25.84 5.46 -6.81
CA GLN A 375 24.97 6.46 -7.42
C GLN A 375 24.15 7.13 -6.31
N THR A 376 24.18 8.46 -6.28
CA THR A 376 23.40 9.25 -5.31
C THR A 376 21.91 9.01 -5.53
N PRO A 377 21.15 8.59 -4.50
CA PRO A 377 19.71 8.37 -4.62
C PRO A 377 18.95 9.63 -5.02
N VAL A 378 17.82 9.47 -5.70
CA VAL A 378 16.92 10.56 -6.04
C VAL A 378 15.56 10.31 -5.41
N VAL A 379 15.13 11.24 -4.56
CA VAL A 379 13.81 11.25 -3.92
C VAL A 379 13.10 12.52 -4.38
N TYR A 380 11.86 12.41 -4.87
CA TYR A 380 11.12 13.56 -5.36
C TYR A 380 10.88 14.57 -4.23
N GLY A 381 11.19 15.84 -4.48
CA GLY A 381 11.02 16.91 -3.49
C GLY A 381 12.09 16.94 -2.38
N ALA A 382 13.12 16.09 -2.45
CA ALA A 382 14.23 16.07 -1.51
C ALA A 382 15.58 16.35 -2.19
N GLU A 383 16.51 16.90 -1.41
CA GLU A 383 17.90 17.16 -1.78
C GLU A 383 18.82 16.29 -0.93
N ILE A 384 19.70 15.52 -1.56
CA ILE A 384 20.73 14.76 -0.86
C ILE A 384 21.85 15.69 -0.41
N LEU A 385 22.02 15.82 0.90
CA LEU A 385 23.04 16.65 1.54
C LEU A 385 24.40 15.96 1.59
N SER A 386 24.42 14.65 1.89
CA SER A 386 25.66 13.89 1.96
C SER A 386 25.42 12.40 1.80
N LEU A 387 26.40 11.70 1.23
CA LEU A 387 26.46 10.24 1.14
C LEU A 387 27.82 9.76 1.63
N SER A 388 27.83 8.82 2.58
CA SER A 388 29.03 8.11 3.01
C SER A 388 28.85 6.61 2.82
N ALA A 389 29.90 5.91 2.42
CA ALA A 389 29.90 4.46 2.27
C ALA A 389 31.24 3.90 2.75
N ALA A 390 31.21 2.88 3.60
CA ALA A 390 32.41 2.21 4.11
C ALA A 390 32.16 0.73 4.38
N TRP A 391 33.18 -0.09 4.11
CA TRP A 391 33.15 -1.50 4.50
C TRP A 391 33.19 -1.63 6.02
N VAL A 392 32.24 -2.37 6.56
CA VAL A 392 32.30 -2.96 7.90
C VAL A 392 32.77 -4.40 7.72
N THR A 393 33.80 -4.80 8.47
CA THR A 393 34.42 -6.12 8.39
C THR A 393 34.56 -6.70 9.78
N ASN A 394 34.52 -8.04 9.90
CA ASN A 394 34.60 -8.75 11.18
C ASN A 394 33.49 -8.30 12.15
N TYR A 395 32.30 -7.99 11.62
CA TYR A 395 31.13 -7.70 12.45
C TYR A 395 30.61 -9.02 13.02
N THR A 396 30.67 -9.16 14.32
CA THR A 396 30.14 -10.33 15.03
C THR A 396 29.17 -9.83 16.09
N ASP A 397 27.99 -10.43 16.13
CA ASP A 397 26.92 -10.04 17.04
C ASP A 397 25.99 -11.22 17.33
N TYR A 398 25.38 -11.22 18.52
CA TYR A 398 24.37 -12.19 18.90
C TYR A 398 23.03 -11.49 18.99
N ILE A 399 22.13 -11.83 18.07
CA ILE A 399 20.80 -11.21 17.97
C ILE A 399 19.80 -12.19 18.58
N PRO A 400 19.29 -11.93 19.81
CA PRO A 400 18.30 -12.80 20.44
C PRO A 400 16.95 -12.64 19.75
N SER A 401 16.14 -13.71 19.74
CA SER A 401 14.73 -13.64 19.32
C SER A 401 13.92 -12.59 20.08
N SER A 402 14.31 -12.22 21.31
CA SER A 402 13.67 -11.15 22.10
C SER A 402 13.93 -9.75 21.58
N PHE A 403 14.86 -9.56 20.64
CA PHE A 403 15.12 -8.27 19.97
C PHE A 403 14.99 -8.37 18.44
N ASN A 404 14.83 -9.57 17.90
CA ASN A 404 14.43 -9.82 16.51
C ASN A 404 12.97 -10.28 16.45
N TYR A 405 12.03 -9.40 16.84
CA TYR A 405 10.65 -9.77 17.16
C TYR A 405 9.88 -10.61 16.12
N ASN A 406 10.19 -10.47 14.83
CA ASN A 406 9.53 -11.21 13.75
C ASN A 406 10.40 -12.37 13.21
N GLY A 407 11.60 -12.54 13.73
CA GLY A 407 12.55 -13.55 13.33
C GLY A 407 13.03 -14.41 14.50
N GLY A 408 13.93 -15.35 14.20
CA GLY A 408 14.58 -16.18 15.19
C GLY A 408 15.80 -15.52 15.79
N THR A 409 16.43 -16.24 16.72
CA THR A 409 17.80 -15.93 17.14
C THR A 409 18.74 -16.09 15.95
N VAL A 410 19.63 -15.12 15.77
CA VAL A 410 20.67 -15.11 14.73
C VAL A 410 22.02 -14.93 15.41
N ASP A 411 22.94 -15.87 15.17
CA ASP A 411 24.33 -15.75 15.56
C ASP A 411 25.13 -15.31 14.32
N LEU A 412 25.56 -14.05 14.31
CA LEU A 412 26.22 -13.44 13.18
C LEU A 412 27.71 -13.42 13.46
N GLU A 413 28.51 -14.19 12.71
CA GLU A 413 29.95 -14.23 12.87
C GLU A 413 30.68 -13.67 11.65
N ASN A 414 31.67 -12.81 11.90
CA ASN A 414 32.61 -12.30 10.89
C ASN A 414 31.93 -11.70 9.65
N ALA A 415 30.75 -11.10 9.82
CA ALA A 415 30.01 -10.52 8.73
C ALA A 415 30.76 -9.33 8.12
N LYS A 416 30.58 -9.19 6.81
CA LYS A 416 31.12 -8.09 6.01
C LYS A 416 30.02 -7.50 5.16
N PHE A 417 29.83 -6.20 5.28
CA PHE A 417 28.81 -5.44 4.55
C PHE A 417 29.27 -4.01 4.31
N CYS A 418 28.72 -3.38 3.28
CA CYS A 418 28.88 -1.97 3.02
C CYS A 418 27.84 -1.20 3.84
N ASN A 419 28.28 -0.39 4.82
CA ASN A 419 27.40 0.55 5.51
C ASN A 419 27.38 1.84 4.70
N ILE A 420 26.18 2.23 4.25
CA ILE A 420 25.91 3.46 3.53
C ILE A 420 24.99 4.34 4.38
N THR A 421 25.38 5.59 4.57
CA THR A 421 24.55 6.60 5.23
C THR A 421 24.24 7.72 4.24
N VAL A 422 22.98 8.06 4.08
CA VAL A 422 22.47 9.13 3.23
C VAL A 422 21.78 10.16 4.12
N LYS A 423 22.20 11.42 4.04
CA LYS A 423 21.49 12.54 4.66
C LYS A 423 20.80 13.37 3.60
N TYR A 424 19.56 13.77 3.85
CA TYR A 424 18.78 14.57 2.93
C TYR A 424 17.86 15.55 3.67
N THR A 425 17.38 16.54 2.93
CA THR A 425 16.40 17.54 3.38
C THR A 425 15.31 17.68 2.33
N HIS A 426 14.15 18.16 2.72
CA HIS A 426 13.12 18.66 1.82
C HIS A 426 13.25 20.19 1.73
N PRO A 427 13.72 20.74 0.59
CA PRO A 427 13.88 22.20 0.46
C PRO A 427 12.60 22.96 0.84
N GLY A 428 12.72 23.90 1.76
CA GLY A 428 11.61 24.67 2.34
C GLY A 428 11.10 24.15 3.69
N TYR A 429 11.50 22.95 4.12
CA TYR A 429 11.17 22.41 5.44
C TYR A 429 12.34 22.42 6.43
N GLU A 430 13.58 22.57 5.94
CA GLU A 430 14.81 22.62 6.75
C GLU A 430 15.03 21.38 7.66
N ASP A 431 14.41 20.24 7.32
CA ASP A 431 14.64 18.97 8.02
C ASP A 431 16.00 18.35 7.62
N ASN A 432 16.55 17.49 8.49
CA ASN A 432 17.80 16.79 8.23
C ASN A 432 17.64 15.31 8.57
N ILE A 433 17.17 14.55 7.59
CA ILE A 433 16.81 13.14 7.76
C ILE A 433 17.99 12.27 7.34
N THR A 434 18.27 11.24 8.15
CA THR A 434 19.29 10.24 7.83
C THR A 434 18.66 8.89 7.55
N VAL A 435 19.08 8.26 6.45
CA VAL A 435 18.83 6.85 6.14
C VAL A 435 20.15 6.09 6.22
N GLU A 436 20.13 4.97 6.92
CA GLU A 436 21.25 4.05 7.04
C GLU A 436 20.91 2.72 6.38
N THR A 437 21.81 2.19 5.56
CA THR A 437 21.59 0.98 4.77
C THR A 437 22.82 0.09 4.83
N TRP A 438 22.62 -1.19 5.16
CA TRP A 438 23.68 -2.20 5.18
C TRP A 438 23.49 -3.17 4.02
N LEU A 439 24.51 -3.28 3.17
CA LEU A 439 24.50 -4.12 1.97
C LEU A 439 25.54 -5.24 2.13
N PRO A 440 25.14 -6.51 2.31
CA PRO A 440 26.09 -7.62 2.40
C PRO A 440 26.90 -7.78 1.10
N GLU A 441 28.01 -8.50 1.14
CA GLU A 441 28.73 -8.82 -0.10
C GLU A 441 27.81 -9.52 -1.11
N ALA A 442 28.02 -9.29 -2.41
CA ALA A 442 27.12 -9.80 -3.46
C ALA A 442 26.92 -11.33 -3.40
N ALA A 443 27.93 -12.08 -2.95
CA ALA A 443 27.84 -13.53 -2.74
C ALA A 443 26.93 -13.96 -1.59
N ASN A 444 26.72 -13.07 -0.61
CA ASN A 444 25.91 -13.31 0.59
C ASN A 444 24.53 -12.65 0.51
N TRP A 445 24.28 -11.82 -0.52
CA TRP A 445 22.99 -11.18 -0.71
C TRP A 445 21.99 -12.13 -1.38
N ASN A 446 20.88 -12.37 -0.71
CA ASN A 446 19.85 -13.31 -1.14
C ASN A 446 18.83 -12.70 -2.14
N GLY A 447 19.07 -11.48 -2.63
CA GLY A 447 18.18 -10.76 -3.55
C GLY A 447 17.07 -9.95 -2.88
N ARG A 448 16.98 -9.93 -1.55
CA ARG A 448 15.87 -9.31 -0.82
C ARG A 448 16.30 -8.07 -0.04
N LEU A 449 15.34 -7.17 0.19
CA LEU A 449 15.45 -6.04 1.11
C LEU A 449 14.59 -6.29 2.36
N GLN A 450 15.12 -6.08 3.56
CA GLN A 450 14.34 -5.98 4.79
C GLN A 450 14.57 -4.62 5.45
N ALA A 451 13.59 -3.72 5.34
CA ALA A 451 13.57 -2.46 6.06
C ALA A 451 13.08 -2.67 7.50
N THR A 452 13.57 -1.82 8.41
CA THR A 452 13.28 -1.93 9.84
C THR A 452 12.80 -0.60 10.40
N GLY A 453 11.88 -0.70 11.35
CA GLY A 453 11.27 0.44 12.01
C GLY A 453 11.91 0.84 13.33
N GLY A 454 11.15 1.68 14.05
CA GLY A 454 11.50 2.30 15.32
C GLY A 454 10.87 1.64 16.55
N GLY A 455 11.00 2.32 17.69
CA GLY A 455 10.42 1.95 18.98
C GLY A 455 10.15 3.18 19.83
N GLY A 456 8.99 3.25 20.50
CA GLY A 456 8.58 4.44 21.24
C GLY A 456 8.59 5.70 20.35
N TRP A 457 9.38 6.70 20.75
CA TRP A 457 9.57 7.95 20.00
C TRP A 457 10.68 7.92 18.95
N ALA A 458 11.45 6.85 18.86
CA ALA A 458 12.44 6.68 17.80
C ALA A 458 11.74 6.19 16.53
N ALA A 459 12.01 6.82 15.39
CA ALA A 459 11.54 6.34 14.09
C ALA A 459 12.37 5.15 13.55
N GLY A 460 13.61 5.02 14.02
CA GLY A 460 14.62 4.06 13.61
C GLY A 460 16.00 4.57 14.03
N ARG A 461 17.08 4.00 13.49
CA ARG A 461 18.48 4.41 13.80
C ARG A 461 18.79 4.53 15.30
N PHE A 462 18.43 3.50 16.04
CA PHE A 462 18.75 3.33 17.46
C PHE A 462 19.11 1.87 17.73
N VAL A 463 19.53 1.55 18.96
CA VAL A 463 20.05 0.22 19.33
C VAL A 463 19.17 -0.96 18.90
N LEU A 464 17.83 -0.87 18.96
CA LEU A 464 16.98 -1.98 18.51
C LEU A 464 16.90 -2.09 16.99
N SER A 465 16.96 -0.97 16.26
CA SER A 465 17.10 -0.99 14.79
C SER A 465 18.37 -1.74 14.38
N GLU A 466 19.47 -1.58 15.13
CA GLU A 466 20.73 -2.28 14.88
C GLU A 466 20.57 -3.80 15.03
N PHE A 467 19.85 -4.28 16.05
CA PHE A 467 19.53 -5.72 16.18
C PHE A 467 18.72 -6.26 14.99
N PHE A 468 17.68 -5.54 14.54
CA PHE A 468 16.93 -5.98 13.36
C PHE A 468 17.78 -6.00 12.09
N MET A 469 18.66 -5.00 11.93
CA MET A 469 19.57 -4.92 10.78
C MET A 469 20.61 -6.03 10.83
N GLY A 470 21.18 -6.34 12.00
CA GLY A 470 22.08 -7.47 12.21
C GLY A 470 21.41 -8.82 11.89
N GLY A 471 20.17 -9.03 12.38
CA GLY A 471 19.38 -10.20 12.04
C GLY A 471 19.12 -10.32 10.53
N ALA A 472 18.78 -9.21 9.86
CA ALA A 472 18.58 -9.17 8.42
C ALA A 472 19.86 -9.52 7.64
N ILE A 473 21.02 -8.94 8.02
CA ILE A 473 22.32 -9.29 7.41
C ILE A 473 22.63 -10.77 7.59
N GLY A 474 22.41 -11.32 8.79
CA GLY A 474 22.66 -12.75 9.06
C GLY A 474 21.78 -13.71 8.27
N GLU A 475 20.59 -13.27 7.87
CA GLU A 475 19.70 -14.02 6.96
C GLU A 475 19.92 -13.68 5.46
N GLY A 476 20.92 -12.85 5.15
CA GLY A 476 21.35 -12.52 3.78
C GLY A 476 20.57 -11.38 3.11
N PHE A 477 19.76 -10.62 3.85
CA PHE A 477 19.06 -9.44 3.34
C PHE A 477 20.00 -8.24 3.21
N ALA A 478 19.72 -7.37 2.24
CA ALA A 478 20.08 -5.96 2.39
C ALA A 478 19.07 -5.30 3.36
N THR A 479 19.50 -4.35 4.17
CA THR A 479 18.63 -3.75 5.20
C THR A 479 18.77 -2.25 5.32
N THR A 480 17.70 -1.55 5.71
CA THR A 480 17.66 -0.08 5.79
C THR A 480 16.76 0.41 6.93
N THR A 481 17.13 1.55 7.53
CA THR A 481 16.38 2.24 8.60
C THR A 481 16.55 3.76 8.49
N THR A 482 15.66 4.55 9.10
CA THR A 482 15.73 6.03 9.13
C THR A 482 15.50 6.61 10.52
N ASP A 483 16.13 7.74 10.84
CA ASP A 483 15.82 8.50 12.05
C ASP A 483 14.65 9.47 11.88
N ALA A 484 14.07 9.57 10.67
CA ALA A 484 13.02 10.52 10.32
C ALA A 484 13.35 11.98 10.68
N GLY A 485 14.64 12.33 10.75
CA GLY A 485 15.09 13.68 11.11
C GLY A 485 15.02 14.00 12.59
N LEU A 486 14.68 13.02 13.45
CA LEU A 486 14.64 13.20 14.90
C LEU A 486 16.02 13.07 15.55
N GLY A 487 16.96 12.46 14.83
CA GLY A 487 18.32 12.18 15.29
C GLY A 487 18.51 10.76 15.81
N LYS A 488 19.78 10.32 15.85
CA LYS A 488 20.18 9.00 16.34
C LYS A 488 19.86 8.87 17.84
N ASP A 489 19.37 7.70 18.25
CA ASP A 489 19.10 7.37 19.66
C ASP A 489 18.12 8.35 20.35
N THR A 490 17.16 8.88 19.58
CA THR A 490 16.07 9.71 20.13
C THR A 490 15.29 8.93 21.18
N THR A 491 15.20 9.49 22.39
CA THR A 491 14.52 8.83 23.54
C THR A 491 13.13 9.42 23.84
N GLY A 492 12.80 10.58 23.30
CA GLY A 492 11.54 11.27 23.55
C GLY A 492 11.31 12.46 22.62
N PRO A 493 10.12 13.07 22.66
CA PRO A 493 9.72 14.12 21.75
C PRO A 493 10.19 15.52 22.18
N ARG A 494 10.75 15.65 23.38
CA ARG A 494 11.11 16.94 23.99
C ARG A 494 11.98 17.86 23.12
N GLU A 495 12.93 17.29 22.41
CA GLU A 495 13.92 18.06 21.62
C GLU A 495 13.41 18.43 20.21
N TRP A 496 12.30 17.84 19.75
CA TRP A 496 11.82 18.04 18.38
C TRP A 496 10.32 18.37 18.26
N ALA A 497 9.51 18.17 19.31
CA ALA A 497 8.07 18.39 19.24
C ALA A 497 7.69 19.85 18.96
N LEU A 498 8.48 20.79 19.50
CA LEU A 498 8.21 22.22 19.45
C LEU A 498 9.40 22.98 18.87
N THR A 499 9.15 23.83 17.88
CA THR A 499 10.17 24.80 17.39
C THR A 499 10.33 25.97 18.36
N SER A 500 9.28 26.29 19.10
CA SER A 500 9.27 27.24 20.22
C SER A 500 8.01 27.03 21.08
N PRO A 501 7.93 27.56 22.31
CA PRO A 501 6.72 27.43 23.13
C PRO A 501 5.44 27.85 22.37
N GLY A 502 4.44 26.98 22.35
CA GLY A 502 3.19 27.17 21.59
C GLY A 502 3.24 26.77 20.11
N ASN A 503 4.41 26.46 19.55
CA ASN A 503 4.60 26.19 18.13
C ASN A 503 5.18 24.79 17.88
N VAL A 504 4.34 23.91 17.36
CA VAL A 504 4.68 22.53 17.03
C VAL A 504 5.55 22.47 15.78
N ASP A 505 6.55 21.60 15.79
CA ASP A 505 7.30 21.26 14.57
C ASP A 505 6.50 20.27 13.72
N TRP A 506 5.66 20.82 12.83
CA TRP A 506 4.83 20.02 11.94
C TRP A 506 5.64 19.21 10.91
N VAL A 507 6.86 19.63 10.59
CA VAL A 507 7.73 18.89 9.67
C VAL A 507 8.22 17.61 10.35
N ALA A 508 8.68 17.72 11.60
CA ALA A 508 9.09 16.57 12.41
C ALA A 508 7.90 15.62 12.69
N VAL A 509 6.71 16.17 12.99
CA VAL A 509 5.47 15.41 13.17
C VAL A 509 5.16 14.56 11.93
N GLU A 510 5.24 15.14 10.73
CA GLU A 510 4.96 14.43 9.47
C GLU A 510 6.05 13.41 9.12
N ASN A 511 7.33 13.73 9.37
CA ASN A 511 8.42 12.79 9.16
C ASN A 511 8.31 11.56 10.07
N PHE A 512 8.06 11.77 11.37
CA PHE A 512 7.82 10.68 12.34
C PHE A 512 6.57 9.88 11.99
N GLY A 513 5.55 10.56 11.47
CA GLY A 513 4.26 10.00 11.11
C GLY A 513 4.30 9.09 9.90
N SER A 514 4.79 9.60 8.75
CA SER A 514 4.63 8.92 7.47
C SER A 514 5.76 9.15 6.44
N ARG A 515 6.14 10.40 6.14
CA ARG A 515 6.93 10.78 4.93
C ARG A 515 8.27 10.05 4.85
N ALA A 516 9.03 10.05 5.94
CA ALA A 516 10.39 9.50 5.96
C ALA A 516 10.46 7.99 5.64
N PHE A 517 9.37 7.23 5.84
CA PHE A 517 9.34 5.80 5.55
C PHE A 517 9.21 5.50 4.05
N SER A 518 8.52 6.38 3.31
CA SER A 518 8.51 6.33 1.85
C SER A 518 9.91 6.63 1.30
N ASP A 519 10.55 7.68 1.83
CA ASP A 519 11.89 8.09 1.41
C ASP A 519 12.92 7.01 1.72
N GLN A 520 12.83 6.37 2.89
CA GLN A 520 13.66 5.22 3.27
C GLN A 520 13.53 4.07 2.25
N ALA A 521 12.31 3.75 1.81
CA ALA A 521 12.08 2.69 0.82
C ALA A 521 12.73 3.04 -0.53
N ILE A 522 12.55 4.27 -1.00
CA ILE A 522 13.13 4.76 -2.27
C ILE A 522 14.66 4.74 -2.20
N ILE A 523 15.24 5.31 -1.13
CA ILE A 523 16.69 5.38 -0.92
C ILE A 523 17.28 3.97 -0.82
N GLY A 524 16.70 3.10 0.01
CA GLY A 524 17.18 1.73 0.19
C GLY A 524 17.20 0.94 -1.11
N LYS A 525 16.09 0.97 -1.88
CA LYS A 525 16.01 0.28 -3.19
C LYS A 525 16.99 0.87 -4.21
N SER A 526 17.18 2.20 -4.22
CA SER A 526 18.16 2.87 -5.09
C SER A 526 19.59 2.45 -4.77
N LEU A 527 19.95 2.35 -3.48
CA LEU A 527 21.29 1.96 -3.05
C LEU A 527 21.60 0.49 -3.38
N ILE A 528 20.65 -0.41 -3.16
CA ILE A 528 20.76 -1.84 -3.55
C ILE A 528 21.02 -1.94 -5.05
N ASN A 529 20.20 -1.27 -5.84
CA ASN A 529 20.30 -1.29 -7.28
C ASN A 529 21.65 -0.72 -7.77
N SER A 530 22.15 0.36 -7.17
CA SER A 530 23.47 0.90 -7.49
C SER A 530 24.62 -0.04 -7.12
N PHE A 531 24.51 -0.78 -6.02
CA PHE A 531 25.61 -1.58 -5.48
C PHE A 531 25.71 -2.98 -6.11
N TYR A 532 24.56 -3.57 -6.45
CA TYR A 532 24.48 -4.93 -7.03
C TYR A 532 24.12 -4.95 -8.52
N ASP A 533 23.91 -3.78 -9.14
CA ASP A 533 23.48 -3.64 -10.54
C ASP A 533 22.14 -4.35 -10.83
N ARG A 534 21.30 -4.48 -9.80
CA ARG A 534 19.93 -5.02 -9.88
C ARG A 534 19.09 -4.59 -8.67
N ALA A 535 17.81 -4.34 -8.91
CA ALA A 535 16.83 -4.09 -7.86
C ALA A 535 16.65 -5.33 -6.95
N PRO A 536 16.17 -5.15 -5.70
CA PRO A 536 15.74 -6.30 -4.91
C PRO A 536 14.58 -7.01 -5.61
N GLU A 537 14.58 -8.35 -5.60
CA GLU A 537 13.51 -9.17 -6.15
C GLU A 537 12.24 -9.07 -5.30
N TYR A 538 12.43 -9.02 -3.97
CA TYR A 538 11.37 -8.80 -2.99
C TYR A 538 11.84 -7.82 -1.90
N SER A 539 10.90 -7.06 -1.37
CA SER A 539 11.12 -6.05 -0.36
C SER A 539 10.16 -6.21 0.81
N TYR A 540 10.70 -6.18 2.01
CA TYR A 540 9.99 -6.48 3.25
C TYR A 540 10.13 -5.36 4.27
N TRP A 541 9.13 -5.20 5.12
CA TRP A 541 9.19 -4.43 6.35
C TRP A 541 9.10 -5.35 7.58
N SER A 542 9.90 -5.09 8.60
CA SER A 542 9.82 -5.77 9.89
C SER A 542 9.86 -4.75 11.03
N GLY A 543 8.82 -4.75 11.86
CA GLY A 543 8.77 -3.90 13.05
C GLY A 543 7.78 -4.40 14.10
N CYS A 544 7.98 -3.92 15.32
CA CYS A 544 7.02 -4.09 16.42
C CYS A 544 6.75 -2.75 17.11
N SER A 545 5.61 -2.58 17.79
CA SER A 545 5.26 -1.34 18.50
C SER A 545 5.16 -0.16 17.54
N GLN A 546 5.97 0.88 17.72
CA GLN A 546 6.14 1.97 16.75
C GLN A 546 6.53 1.45 15.35
N GLY A 547 7.42 0.46 15.26
CA GLY A 547 7.74 -0.22 14.01
C GLY A 547 6.55 -0.96 13.39
N GLY A 548 5.63 -1.46 14.23
CA GLY A 548 4.36 -2.02 13.79
C GLY A 548 3.43 -0.94 13.23
N ARG A 549 3.29 0.20 13.92
CA ARG A 549 2.52 1.37 13.41
C ARG A 549 3.07 1.87 12.08
N GLN A 550 4.39 1.99 11.96
CA GLN A 550 5.04 2.39 10.71
C GLN A 550 4.73 1.39 9.59
N GLY A 551 4.78 0.09 9.87
CA GLY A 551 4.37 -0.95 8.92
C GLY A 551 2.91 -0.79 8.46
N MET A 552 2.00 -0.54 9.40
CA MET A 552 0.58 -0.24 9.09
C MET A 552 0.45 1.03 8.24
N MET A 553 1.15 2.11 8.61
CA MET A 553 1.15 3.39 7.88
C MET A 553 1.67 3.22 6.45
N ILE A 554 2.69 2.39 6.26
CA ILE A 554 3.24 2.06 4.95
C ILE A 554 2.21 1.29 4.12
N ALA A 555 1.52 0.30 4.70
CA ALA A 555 0.46 -0.42 4.00
C ALA A 555 -0.66 0.53 3.55
N GLU A 556 -1.06 1.48 4.40
CA GLU A 556 -2.12 2.44 4.12
C GLU A 556 -1.73 3.49 3.07
N ARG A 557 -0.57 4.14 3.23
CA ARG A 557 -0.19 5.32 2.43
C ARG A 557 0.77 5.05 1.29
N TYR A 558 1.63 4.04 1.47
CA TYR A 558 2.71 3.73 0.55
C TYR A 558 2.63 2.26 0.12
N PRO A 559 1.51 1.82 -0.47
CA PRO A 559 1.17 0.41 -0.68
C PRO A 559 2.11 -0.34 -1.65
N THR A 560 3.05 0.36 -2.30
CA THR A 560 4.07 -0.20 -3.20
C THR A 560 5.49 -0.16 -2.60
N ALA A 561 5.64 0.34 -1.37
CA ALA A 561 6.95 0.47 -0.73
C ALA A 561 7.56 -0.89 -0.40
N TYR A 562 6.74 -1.87 0.03
CA TYR A 562 7.17 -3.23 0.36
C TYR A 562 6.11 -4.26 -0.08
N ASP A 563 6.57 -5.43 -0.50
CA ASP A 563 5.75 -6.57 -0.94
C ASP A 563 5.18 -7.35 0.25
N GLY A 564 5.94 -7.40 1.35
CA GLY A 564 5.51 -8.02 2.60
C GLY A 564 5.79 -7.14 3.82
N ILE A 565 4.84 -7.05 4.75
CA ILE A 565 4.97 -6.27 5.99
C ILE A 565 4.71 -7.18 7.19
N ALA A 566 5.69 -7.32 8.08
CA ALA A 566 5.52 -7.87 9.42
C ALA A 566 5.37 -6.71 10.41
N ALA A 567 4.14 -6.46 10.86
CA ALA A 567 3.78 -5.35 11.74
C ALA A 567 3.19 -5.91 13.04
N SER A 568 4.01 -6.05 14.07
CA SER A 568 3.66 -6.73 15.32
C SER A 568 3.39 -5.76 16.45
N ALA A 569 2.51 -6.12 17.39
CA ALA A 569 1.94 -5.25 18.43
C ALA A 569 1.81 -3.79 17.95
N PRO A 570 1.10 -3.52 16.84
CA PRO A 570 1.18 -2.24 16.18
C PRO A 570 0.65 -1.13 17.10
N ALA A 571 1.28 0.04 17.04
CA ALA A 571 0.84 1.24 17.74
C ALA A 571 -0.15 2.05 16.87
N GLN A 572 -1.07 1.37 16.16
CA GLN A 572 -1.83 1.93 15.03
C GLN A 572 -2.67 3.16 15.38
N SER A 573 -3.35 3.15 16.52
CA SER A 573 -4.15 4.29 16.97
C SER A 573 -3.34 5.13 17.94
N PHE A 574 -2.17 5.61 17.50
CA PHE A 574 -1.13 6.22 18.34
C PHE A 574 -1.67 7.31 19.26
N THR A 575 -2.51 8.18 18.72
CA THR A 575 -3.11 9.28 19.49
C THR A 575 -4.07 8.80 20.58
N LYS A 576 -4.85 7.75 20.31
CA LYS A 576 -5.88 7.23 21.23
C LYS A 576 -5.29 6.39 22.33
N PHE A 577 -4.45 5.40 21.99
CA PHE A 577 -3.91 4.51 23.01
C PHE A 577 -2.97 5.26 23.94
N THR A 578 -2.08 6.14 23.43
CA THR A 578 -1.16 6.92 24.26
C THR A 578 -1.92 7.81 25.23
N SER A 579 -3.01 8.44 24.78
CA SER A 579 -3.89 9.22 25.64
C SER A 579 -4.58 8.36 26.70
N SER A 580 -5.01 7.15 26.35
CA SER A 580 -5.64 6.24 27.31
C SER A 580 -4.73 5.75 28.44
N LEU A 581 -3.41 5.76 28.25
CA LEU A 581 -2.43 5.41 29.30
C LEU A 581 -2.54 6.34 30.52
N TYR A 582 -2.99 7.58 30.32
CA TYR A 582 -3.14 8.56 31.39
C TYR A 582 -4.39 8.31 32.24
N TYR A 583 -5.38 7.58 31.74
CA TYR A 583 -6.66 7.43 32.42
C TYR A 583 -6.52 6.73 33.80
N PRO A 584 -5.87 5.56 33.94
CA PRO A 584 -5.70 4.94 35.26
C PRO A 584 -4.82 5.79 36.21
N LEU A 585 -3.90 6.58 35.66
CA LEU A 585 -3.06 7.50 36.45
C LEU A 585 -3.86 8.68 36.99
N LEU A 586 -4.74 9.27 36.19
CA LEU A 586 -5.59 10.38 36.60
C LEU A 586 -6.72 9.92 37.52
N MET A 587 -7.27 8.72 37.32
CA MET A 587 -8.24 8.11 38.24
C MET A 587 -7.71 8.02 39.68
N ARG A 588 -6.40 7.78 39.87
CA ARG A 588 -5.77 7.84 41.19
C ARG A 588 -5.89 9.21 41.84
N ILE A 589 -5.73 10.27 41.06
CA ILE A 589 -5.80 11.65 41.51
C ILE A 589 -7.25 12.04 41.79
N TRP A 590 -8.16 11.80 40.84
CA TRP A 590 -9.58 12.15 40.96
C TRP A 590 -10.26 11.48 42.16
N HIS A 591 -9.87 10.23 42.48
CA HIS A 591 -10.41 9.48 43.61
C HIS A 591 -9.50 9.48 44.85
N ASN A 592 -8.35 10.16 44.80
CA ASN A 592 -7.36 10.21 45.88
C ASN A 592 -6.96 8.83 46.43
N VAL A 593 -6.66 7.89 45.52
CA VAL A 593 -6.23 6.51 45.85
C VAL A 593 -4.77 6.26 45.46
N LYS A 594 -4.11 5.37 46.21
CA LYS A 594 -2.69 5.05 46.04
C LYS A 594 -2.47 3.54 46.12
N PRO A 595 -2.93 2.77 45.11
CA PRO A 595 -2.72 1.33 45.12
C PRO A 595 -1.23 1.01 45.03
N LEU A 596 -0.78 0.02 45.78
CA LEU A 596 0.59 -0.46 45.71
C LEU A 596 0.80 -1.35 44.49
N VAL A 597 2.04 -1.42 44.00
CA VAL A 597 2.42 -2.37 42.94
C VAL A 597 1.97 -3.79 43.27
N CYS A 598 2.27 -4.27 44.50
CA CYS A 598 1.88 -5.61 44.94
C CYS A 598 0.36 -5.84 45.00
N GLU A 599 -0.47 -4.80 45.17
CA GLU A 599 -1.94 -4.94 45.13
C GLU A 599 -2.43 -5.16 43.70
N LEU A 600 -1.85 -4.44 42.74
CA LEU A 600 -2.19 -4.59 41.33
C LEU A 600 -1.64 -5.90 40.76
N ASP A 601 -0.44 -6.32 41.16
CA ASP A 601 0.12 -7.64 40.81
C ASP A 601 -0.76 -8.79 41.33
N PHE A 602 -1.28 -8.64 42.55
CA PHE A 602 -2.24 -9.59 43.13
C PHE A 602 -3.54 -9.66 42.32
N LEU A 603 -4.07 -8.51 41.87
CA LEU A 603 -5.25 -8.46 41.01
C LEU A 603 -5.02 -9.08 39.64
N THR A 604 -3.87 -8.82 39.00
CA THR A 604 -3.50 -9.49 37.75
C THR A 604 -3.41 -11.01 37.94
N SER A 605 -2.83 -11.47 39.05
CA SER A 605 -2.74 -12.90 39.38
C SER A 605 -4.11 -13.55 39.62
N GLU A 606 -5.03 -12.84 40.29
CA GLU A 606 -6.39 -13.33 40.51
C GLU A 606 -7.20 -13.34 39.20
N ALA A 607 -6.97 -12.38 38.30
CA ALA A 607 -7.57 -12.39 36.95
C ALA A 607 -7.10 -13.60 36.13
N ILE A 608 -5.79 -13.87 36.11
CA ILE A 608 -5.24 -15.08 35.47
C ILE A 608 -5.86 -16.33 36.07
N LYS A 609 -5.83 -16.47 37.40
CA LYS A 609 -6.41 -17.63 38.08
C LYS A 609 -7.90 -17.84 37.79
N TYR A 610 -8.66 -16.77 37.58
CA TYR A 610 -10.07 -16.86 37.25
C TYR A 610 -10.29 -17.21 35.77
N CYS A 611 -9.51 -16.63 34.86
CA CYS A 611 -9.73 -16.72 33.41
C CYS A 611 -8.98 -17.88 32.72
N ASP A 612 -7.87 -18.34 33.28
CA ASP A 612 -7.05 -19.45 32.74
C ASP A 612 -7.89 -20.72 32.48
N PRO A 613 -8.70 -21.24 33.43
CA PRO A 613 -9.53 -22.43 33.18
C PRO A 613 -10.59 -22.30 32.07
N LEU A 614 -10.87 -21.10 31.57
CA LEU A 614 -11.97 -20.84 30.62
C LEU A 614 -11.63 -21.23 29.18
N ASP A 615 -10.37 -21.52 28.88
CA ASP A 615 -9.96 -22.12 27.60
C ASP A 615 -9.90 -23.66 27.65
N GLY A 616 -10.23 -24.24 28.81
CA GLY A 616 -10.25 -25.68 29.04
C GLY A 616 -8.94 -26.25 29.59
N VAL A 617 -7.90 -25.43 29.76
CA VAL A 617 -6.63 -25.82 30.39
C VAL A 617 -6.25 -24.85 31.50
N VAL A 618 -5.41 -25.31 32.43
CA VAL A 618 -4.87 -24.51 33.53
C VAL A 618 -3.37 -24.52 33.40
N ASP A 619 -2.84 -23.49 32.77
CA ASP A 619 -1.41 -23.35 32.46
C ASP A 619 -0.86 -21.95 32.72
N GLY A 620 -1.65 -21.08 33.36
CA GLY A 620 -1.27 -19.73 33.73
C GLY A 620 -1.38 -18.73 32.58
N LEU A 621 -2.06 -19.09 31.49
CA LEU A 621 -2.30 -18.21 30.34
C LEU A 621 -3.79 -17.95 30.20
N ILE A 622 -4.15 -16.76 29.72
CA ILE A 622 -5.53 -16.47 29.33
C ILE A 622 -5.59 -16.57 27.80
N SER A 623 -5.94 -17.75 27.27
CA SER A 623 -6.03 -17.96 25.82
C SER A 623 -7.42 -17.62 25.26
N ASN A 624 -8.46 -17.67 26.09
CA ASN A 624 -9.84 -17.28 25.72
C ASN A 624 -10.23 -15.96 26.39
N MET A 625 -9.74 -14.85 25.84
CA MET A 625 -10.02 -13.52 26.37
C MET A 625 -11.50 -13.13 26.33
N THR A 626 -12.24 -13.63 25.34
CA THR A 626 -13.69 -13.34 25.18
C THR A 626 -14.52 -13.90 26.34
N ALA A 627 -14.09 -15.01 26.95
CA ALA A 627 -14.75 -15.61 28.10
C ALA A 627 -14.35 -14.96 29.44
N CYS A 628 -13.27 -14.18 29.48
CA CYS A 628 -12.72 -13.60 30.71
C CYS A 628 -13.55 -12.38 31.19
N ASP A 629 -14.44 -12.60 32.16
CA ASP A 629 -15.32 -11.58 32.76
C ASP A 629 -14.92 -11.23 34.21
N TYR A 630 -13.64 -11.39 34.56
CA TYR A 630 -13.13 -11.15 35.92
C TYR A 630 -13.42 -9.72 36.41
N ASN A 631 -14.06 -9.62 37.57
CA ASN A 631 -14.34 -8.34 38.24
C ASN A 631 -13.35 -8.11 39.41
N PRO A 632 -12.48 -7.08 39.35
CA PRO A 632 -11.47 -6.83 40.39
C PRO A 632 -12.04 -6.51 41.78
N TYR A 633 -13.28 -6.01 41.85
CA TYR A 633 -13.91 -5.70 43.13
C TYR A 633 -14.24 -6.94 43.97
N THR A 634 -14.30 -8.12 43.36
CA THR A 634 -14.52 -9.39 44.05
C THR A 634 -13.34 -9.79 44.95
N ALA A 635 -12.16 -9.19 44.75
CA ALA A 635 -10.96 -9.43 45.54
C ALA A 635 -10.78 -8.45 46.71
N VAL A 636 -11.63 -7.41 46.83
CA VAL A 636 -11.50 -6.42 47.91
C VAL A 636 -11.64 -7.09 49.27
N ASN A 637 -10.76 -6.71 50.21
CA ASN A 637 -10.58 -7.33 51.53
C ASN A 637 -9.98 -8.74 51.54
N LYS A 638 -9.67 -9.37 50.40
CA LYS A 638 -8.85 -10.59 50.39
C LYS A 638 -7.44 -10.25 50.89
N THR A 639 -6.86 -11.15 51.68
CA THR A 639 -5.52 -10.96 52.26
C THR A 639 -4.46 -11.65 51.43
N PHE A 640 -3.34 -10.99 51.19
CA PHE A 640 -2.19 -11.54 50.46
C PHE A 640 -0.87 -11.00 51.03
N THR A 641 0.23 -11.70 50.76
CA THR A 641 1.58 -11.25 51.15
C THR A 641 2.06 -10.22 50.14
N CYS A 642 2.30 -8.99 50.60
CA CYS A 642 2.91 -7.95 49.77
C CYS A 642 4.42 -7.95 50.03
N ASP A 643 5.19 -8.52 49.10
CA ASP A 643 6.64 -8.70 49.24
C ASP A 643 7.37 -7.37 49.45
N SER A 644 6.93 -6.32 48.74
CA SER A 644 7.51 -4.98 48.83
C SER A 644 7.35 -4.32 50.22
N LEU A 645 6.40 -4.78 51.04
CA LEU A 645 6.22 -4.36 52.43
C LEU A 645 6.63 -5.42 53.45
N ASN A 646 7.01 -6.61 52.99
CA ASN A 646 7.32 -7.78 53.80
C ASN A 646 6.24 -8.08 54.87
N ARG A 647 4.95 -7.96 54.51
CA ARG A 647 3.82 -8.23 55.39
C ARG A 647 2.56 -8.61 54.63
N THR A 648 1.63 -9.27 55.32
CA THR A 648 0.28 -9.51 54.80
C THR A 648 -0.56 -8.25 54.89
N ILE A 649 -1.25 -7.90 53.81
CA ILE A 649 -2.22 -6.79 53.75
C ILE A 649 -3.54 -7.28 53.14
N ALA A 650 -4.61 -6.52 53.35
CA ALA A 650 -5.89 -6.74 52.66
C ALA A 650 -5.94 -5.85 51.42
N LEU A 651 -6.44 -6.38 50.30
CA LEU A 651 -6.60 -5.63 49.06
C LEU A 651 -7.53 -4.43 49.25
N SER A 652 -7.06 -3.25 48.85
CA SER A 652 -7.84 -2.01 48.95
C SER A 652 -8.89 -1.87 47.83
N GLN A 653 -9.97 -1.17 48.14
CA GLN A 653 -10.93 -0.70 47.13
C GLN A 653 -10.26 0.17 46.06
N GLY A 654 -9.23 0.93 46.44
CA GLY A 654 -8.46 1.77 45.51
C GLY A 654 -7.70 0.96 44.47
N ALA A 655 -7.14 -0.19 44.83
CA ALA A 655 -6.51 -1.10 43.88
C ALA A 655 -7.52 -1.67 42.87
N ALA A 656 -8.68 -2.11 43.33
CA ALA A 656 -9.73 -2.59 42.44
C ALA A 656 -10.21 -1.50 41.46
N LEU A 657 -10.35 -0.25 41.92
CA LEU A 657 -10.71 0.89 41.08
C LEU A 657 -9.70 1.14 39.95
N ILE A 658 -8.40 1.09 40.25
CA ILE A 658 -7.36 1.36 39.24
C ILE A 658 -7.17 0.17 38.30
N ALA A 659 -7.31 -1.06 38.78
CA ALA A 659 -7.33 -2.23 37.90
C ALA A 659 -8.52 -2.17 36.93
N GLU A 660 -9.72 -1.81 37.40
CA GLU A 660 -10.89 -1.61 36.54
C GLU A 660 -10.64 -0.51 35.50
N ALA A 661 -10.08 0.63 35.90
CA ALA A 661 -9.74 1.71 34.96
C ALA A 661 -8.71 1.28 33.91
N ALA A 662 -7.73 0.45 34.30
CA ALA A 662 -6.71 -0.09 33.39
C ALA A 662 -7.29 -1.12 32.42
N TRP A 663 -8.20 -1.99 32.86
CA TRP A 663 -8.76 -3.07 32.02
C TRP A 663 -9.94 -2.63 31.15
N SER A 664 -10.80 -1.75 31.65
CA SER A 664 -11.95 -1.22 30.90
C SER A 664 -11.55 -0.15 29.88
N GLY A 665 -10.45 0.57 30.16
CA GLY A 665 -9.93 1.64 29.31
C GLY A 665 -10.50 3.02 29.63
N ALA A 666 -10.13 3.99 28.79
CA ALA A 666 -10.52 5.38 28.99
C ALA A 666 -12.01 5.59 28.72
N HIS A 667 -12.69 6.31 29.60
CA HIS A 667 -14.10 6.66 29.47
C HIS A 667 -14.32 8.16 29.68
N THR A 668 -15.39 8.68 29.09
CA THR A 668 -15.94 10.01 29.36
C THR A 668 -16.58 10.08 30.76
N THR A 669 -16.92 11.28 31.22
CA THR A 669 -17.58 11.49 32.52
C THR A 669 -18.96 10.84 32.63
N ASP A 670 -19.64 10.62 31.50
CA ASP A 670 -20.94 9.94 31.41
C ASP A 670 -20.81 8.43 31.09
N GLY A 671 -19.59 7.89 31.05
CA GLY A 671 -19.32 6.46 30.95
C GLY A 671 -19.25 5.89 29.52
N HIS A 672 -19.15 6.74 28.49
CA HIS A 672 -18.88 6.28 27.13
C HIS A 672 -17.39 5.97 26.95
N GLN A 673 -17.07 4.85 26.28
CA GLN A 673 -15.69 4.45 26.03
C GLN A 673 -15.01 5.37 25.02
N LEU A 674 -13.85 5.91 25.38
CA LEU A 674 -12.95 6.67 24.50
C LEU A 674 -11.95 5.73 23.82
N TRP A 675 -11.38 4.77 24.56
CA TRP A 675 -10.47 3.76 24.03
C TRP A 675 -10.39 2.52 24.91
N PHE A 676 -9.90 1.42 24.35
CA PHE A 676 -9.77 0.14 25.03
C PHE A 676 -8.70 0.15 26.13
N GLY A 677 -8.93 -0.63 27.18
CA GLY A 677 -7.95 -0.93 28.23
C GLY A 677 -7.14 -2.19 27.93
N TYR A 678 -6.18 -2.48 28.80
CA TYR A 678 -5.40 -3.71 28.73
C TYR A 678 -6.26 -4.93 29.02
N ASN A 679 -5.83 -6.09 28.53
CA ASN A 679 -6.51 -7.33 28.89
C ASN A 679 -6.25 -7.66 30.38
N PRO A 680 -7.26 -8.20 31.11
CA PRO A 680 -7.02 -8.82 32.41
C PRO A 680 -5.97 -9.91 32.21
N GLY A 681 -4.79 -9.78 32.84
CA GLY A 681 -3.62 -10.63 32.58
C GLY A 681 -2.36 -9.85 32.18
N SER A 682 -2.50 -8.64 31.63
CA SER A 682 -1.36 -7.74 31.43
C SER A 682 -0.82 -7.23 32.76
N ASP A 683 0.48 -6.95 32.81
CA ASP A 683 1.10 -6.26 33.96
C ASP A 683 0.62 -4.81 34.01
N ILE A 684 -0.18 -4.51 35.03
CA ILE A 684 -0.66 -3.16 35.36
C ILE A 684 0.01 -2.61 36.63
N GLY A 685 0.73 -3.45 37.37
CA GLY A 685 1.34 -3.09 38.63
C GLY A 685 2.57 -2.22 38.44
N SER A 686 3.47 -2.62 37.55
CA SER A 686 4.70 -1.86 37.27
C SER A 686 4.41 -0.45 36.73
N THR A 687 3.33 -0.27 35.98
CA THR A 687 2.93 0.99 35.35
C THR A 687 2.12 1.90 36.28
N PHE A 688 1.10 1.36 36.96
CA PHE A 688 0.11 2.17 37.68
C PHE A 688 0.22 2.12 39.21
N GLY A 689 0.98 1.15 39.75
CA GLY A 689 1.17 0.96 41.19
C GLY A 689 2.15 1.96 41.79
N ALA A 690 1.94 2.30 43.06
CA ALA A 690 2.88 3.10 43.85
C ALA A 690 3.97 2.22 44.45
N GLN A 691 5.23 2.66 44.33
CA GLN A 691 6.34 2.02 45.03
C GLN A 691 6.31 2.38 46.53
N PRO A 692 6.70 1.45 47.43
CA PRO A 692 6.86 1.76 48.84
C PRO A 692 7.85 2.94 49.01
N GLU A 693 7.61 3.80 50.00
CA GLU A 693 8.44 4.96 50.36
C GLU A 693 8.33 6.21 49.46
N THR A 694 8.10 6.09 48.15
CA THR A 694 8.01 7.27 47.26
C THR A 694 6.59 7.78 47.05
N ASN A 695 5.55 6.94 47.23
CA ASN A 695 4.15 7.24 46.89
C ASN A 695 3.91 7.66 45.42
N ILE A 696 4.89 7.44 44.54
CA ILE A 696 4.88 7.84 43.12
C ILE A 696 4.86 6.54 42.28
N SER A 697 4.06 6.48 41.21
CA SER A 697 4.14 5.39 40.21
C SER A 697 5.34 5.59 39.28
N SER A 698 5.82 4.53 38.64
CA SER A 698 6.90 4.60 37.65
C SER A 698 6.63 5.68 36.58
N LEU A 699 5.41 5.76 36.04
CA LEU A 699 5.06 6.79 35.04
C LEU A 699 4.85 8.19 35.63
N ALA A 700 4.61 8.33 36.94
CA ALA A 700 4.60 9.64 37.59
C ALA A 700 6.03 10.19 37.81
N THR A 701 7.07 9.37 37.59
CA THR A 701 8.48 9.81 37.52
C THR A 701 8.95 10.15 36.12
N THR A 702 8.28 9.65 35.07
CA THR A 702 8.54 10.08 33.69
C THR A 702 7.93 11.46 33.49
N LYS A 703 8.72 12.38 32.93
CA LYS A 703 8.20 13.69 32.54
C LYS A 703 7.06 13.44 31.55
N ASP A 704 5.87 13.98 31.81
CA ASP A 704 4.85 14.03 30.79
C ASP A 704 5.45 14.72 29.56
N GLU A 705 5.29 14.08 28.41
CA GLU A 705 5.81 14.51 27.12
C GLU A 705 4.74 14.34 26.03
N TRP A 706 3.49 14.06 26.43
CA TRP A 706 2.38 13.83 25.52
C TRP A 706 1.44 15.04 25.54
N PHE A 707 0.70 15.23 26.64
CA PHE A 707 -0.31 16.27 26.73
C PHE A 707 0.33 17.66 26.87
N ASN A 708 1.44 17.78 27.61
CA ASN A 708 2.12 19.07 27.73
C ASN A 708 2.74 19.55 26.42
N LEU A 709 3.26 18.67 25.56
CA LEU A 709 3.96 19.03 24.32
C LEU A 709 3.01 19.16 23.14
N PHE A 710 2.03 18.27 22.99
CA PHE A 710 1.19 18.23 21.78
C PHE A 710 -0.20 18.84 21.97
N VAL A 711 -0.72 18.96 23.20
CA VAL A 711 -2.00 19.67 23.45
C VAL A 711 -1.76 21.04 24.04
N ALA A 712 -1.16 21.10 25.24
CA ALA A 712 -0.90 22.36 25.91
C ALA A 712 0.21 23.18 25.23
N LYS A 713 1.06 22.51 24.43
CA LYS A 713 2.19 23.10 23.68
C LYS A 713 3.11 23.92 24.59
N ASN A 714 3.20 23.49 25.85
CA ASN A 714 3.93 24.13 26.94
C ASN A 714 4.51 23.05 27.85
N ILE A 715 5.82 22.92 27.82
CA ILE A 715 6.57 21.90 28.55
C ILE A 715 6.46 21.97 30.09
N SER A 716 5.97 23.10 30.62
CA SER A 716 5.74 23.30 32.05
C SER A 716 4.30 22.98 32.47
N PHE A 717 3.43 22.57 31.54
CA PHE A 717 2.05 22.19 31.84
C PHE A 717 2.00 20.96 32.74
N ASN A 718 1.12 20.98 33.75
CA ASN A 718 0.94 19.89 34.69
C ASN A 718 -0.26 19.02 34.32
N THR A 719 0.00 17.97 33.55
CA THR A 719 -1.04 17.01 33.12
C THR A 719 -1.71 16.27 34.27
N MET A 720 -0.99 16.02 35.37
CA MET A 720 -1.59 15.36 36.55
C MET A 720 -2.57 16.26 37.31
N GLY A 721 -2.74 17.52 36.89
CA GLY A 721 -3.72 18.45 37.43
C GLY A 721 -5.05 18.51 36.67
N LEU A 722 -5.20 17.77 35.55
CA LEU A 722 -6.41 17.77 34.73
C LEU A 722 -7.62 17.22 35.50
N SER A 723 -8.78 17.84 35.35
CA SER A 723 -10.08 17.22 35.69
C SER A 723 -10.43 16.10 34.70
N HIS A 724 -11.48 15.32 34.99
CA HIS A 724 -11.95 14.29 34.06
C HIS A 724 -12.47 14.89 32.75
N GLU A 725 -13.21 16.01 32.84
CA GLU A 725 -13.68 16.76 31.68
C GLU A 725 -12.52 17.31 30.85
N GLU A 726 -11.51 17.91 31.48
CA GLU A 726 -10.33 18.45 30.78
C GLU A 726 -9.50 17.33 30.12
N TYR A 727 -9.36 16.17 30.77
CA TYR A 727 -8.74 14.99 30.16
C TYR A 727 -9.48 14.54 28.90
N GLN A 728 -10.82 14.49 28.94
CA GLN A 728 -11.62 14.15 27.77
C GLN A 728 -11.43 15.17 26.63
N GLU A 729 -11.38 16.46 26.95
CA GLU A 729 -11.09 17.50 25.97
C GLU A 729 -9.71 17.31 25.35
N PHE A 730 -8.68 17.07 26.16
CA PHE A 730 -7.30 16.84 25.71
C PHE A 730 -7.18 15.59 24.84
N PHE A 731 -7.85 14.50 25.20
CA PHE A 731 -7.93 13.27 24.42
C PHE A 731 -8.52 13.53 23.03
N ASN A 732 -9.59 14.31 22.95
CA ASN A 732 -10.25 14.64 21.69
C ASN A 732 -9.41 15.59 20.82
N LEU A 733 -8.81 16.61 21.43
CA LEU A 733 -7.96 17.58 20.74
C LEU A 733 -6.75 16.89 20.09
N ILE A 734 -6.02 16.05 20.83
CA ILE A 734 -4.84 15.39 20.25
C ILE A 734 -5.23 14.40 19.15
N THR A 735 -6.33 13.67 19.30
CA THR A 735 -6.83 12.76 18.28
C THR A 735 -7.24 13.51 17.01
N SER A 736 -7.89 14.68 17.17
CA SER A 736 -8.32 15.51 16.04
C SER A 736 -7.16 16.22 15.35
N GLU A 737 -6.18 16.72 16.09
CA GLU A 737 -5.07 17.52 15.53
C GLU A 737 -3.98 16.64 14.91
N TYR A 738 -3.68 15.48 15.49
CA TYR A 738 -2.54 14.65 15.09
C TYR A 738 -2.93 13.30 14.48
N GLY A 739 -4.20 12.92 14.55
CA GLY A 739 -4.66 11.62 14.08
C GLY A 739 -4.29 11.36 12.61
N SER A 740 -4.43 12.37 11.75
CA SER A 740 -4.06 12.29 10.33
C SER A 740 -2.56 12.23 10.09
N ALA A 741 -1.68 12.49 11.05
CA ALA A 741 -0.24 12.34 10.87
C ALA A 741 0.25 10.99 11.43
N TRP A 742 -0.29 10.57 12.57
CA TRP A 742 0.28 9.47 13.36
C TRP A 742 -0.55 8.20 13.38
N ASN A 743 -1.88 8.29 13.33
CA ASN A 743 -2.69 7.08 13.35
C ASN A 743 -2.57 6.35 12.01
N ALA A 744 -2.26 5.07 12.09
CA ALA A 744 -2.26 4.10 11.02
C ALA A 744 -3.45 3.13 11.19
N ASP A 745 -4.64 3.70 11.35
CA ASP A 745 -5.88 2.97 11.68
C ASP A 745 -6.97 3.08 10.60
N ASP A 746 -6.57 3.26 9.34
CA ASP A 746 -7.46 3.14 8.19
C ASP A 746 -7.60 1.66 7.79
N ALA A 747 -8.80 1.12 7.98
CA ALA A 747 -9.10 -0.26 7.63
C ALA A 747 -9.09 -0.53 6.11
N ASN A 748 -9.16 0.51 5.27
CA ASN A 748 -9.20 0.37 3.82
C ASN A 748 -7.81 0.16 3.20
N LEU A 749 -7.36 -1.09 3.19
CA LEU A 749 -6.09 -1.50 2.57
C LEU A 749 -6.23 -1.96 1.12
N GLN A 750 -7.24 -1.46 0.38
CA GLN A 750 -7.52 -1.92 -0.99
C GLN A 750 -6.32 -1.73 -1.94
N ALA A 751 -5.59 -0.62 -1.81
CA ALA A 751 -4.42 -0.36 -2.64
C ALA A 751 -3.27 -1.34 -2.34
N PHE A 752 -3.01 -1.64 -1.06
CA PHE A 752 -2.01 -2.61 -0.66
C PHE A 752 -2.35 -4.02 -1.16
N LYS A 753 -3.60 -4.45 -0.95
CA LYS A 753 -4.14 -5.71 -1.48
C LYS A 753 -4.00 -5.79 -3.00
N LYS A 754 -4.38 -4.73 -3.73
CA LYS A 754 -4.32 -4.70 -5.20
C LYS A 754 -2.89 -4.81 -5.73
N ASN A 755 -1.91 -4.29 -5.02
CA ASN A 755 -0.49 -4.42 -5.36
C ASN A 755 0.11 -5.78 -4.93
N GLY A 756 -0.72 -6.73 -4.48
CA GLY A 756 -0.27 -8.07 -4.07
C GLY A 756 0.35 -8.13 -2.67
N GLY A 757 0.34 -7.02 -1.93
CA GLY A 757 0.99 -6.90 -0.63
C GLY A 757 0.45 -7.88 0.40
N LYS A 758 1.34 -8.45 1.21
CA LYS A 758 1.01 -9.35 2.33
C LYS A 758 1.35 -8.71 3.67
N LEU A 759 0.39 -8.68 4.59
CA LEU A 759 0.53 -8.12 5.93
C LEU A 759 0.37 -9.25 6.96
N LEU A 760 1.37 -9.43 7.81
CA LEU A 760 1.37 -10.41 8.88
C LEU A 760 1.54 -9.68 10.21
N THR A 761 0.57 -9.83 11.09
CA THR A 761 0.53 -9.17 12.40
C THR A 761 0.43 -10.23 13.47
N TYR A 762 1.20 -10.09 14.55
CA TYR A 762 0.85 -10.72 15.82
C TYR A 762 0.75 -9.68 16.93
N HIS A 763 0.02 -9.97 17.99
CA HIS A 763 -0.06 -9.12 19.17
C HIS A 763 -0.13 -9.98 20.44
N GLY A 764 0.68 -9.65 21.45
CA GLY A 764 0.61 -10.30 22.75
C GLY A 764 -0.70 -9.98 23.46
N MET A 765 -1.35 -10.98 24.04
CA MET A 765 -2.61 -10.81 24.77
C MET A 765 -2.39 -10.29 26.19
N ALA A 766 -1.16 -10.35 26.71
CA ALA A 766 -0.75 -9.79 28.00
C ALA A 766 0.15 -8.56 27.83
N ASP A 767 0.04 -7.85 26.69
CA ASP A 767 0.80 -6.65 26.39
C ASP A 767 0.46 -5.55 27.44
N PRO A 768 1.45 -5.06 28.21
CA PRO A 768 1.23 -4.00 29.21
C PRO A 768 1.41 -2.59 28.64
N SER A 769 1.69 -2.46 27.34
CA SER A 769 1.98 -1.18 26.67
C SER A 769 0.86 -0.80 25.70
N ILE A 770 0.48 -1.69 24.79
CA ILE A 770 -0.51 -1.42 23.76
C ILE A 770 -1.68 -2.39 23.93
N PRO A 771 -2.92 -1.88 24.09
CA PRO A 771 -4.10 -2.74 24.17
C PRO A 771 -4.34 -3.58 22.90
N THR A 772 -4.29 -4.90 23.01
CA THR A 772 -4.55 -5.88 21.92
C THR A 772 -5.89 -5.63 21.21
N LYS A 773 -6.92 -5.25 21.99
CA LYS A 773 -8.25 -4.89 21.49
C LYS A 773 -8.25 -3.79 20.44
N GLY A 774 -7.26 -2.90 20.46
CA GLY A 774 -7.09 -1.91 19.40
C GLY A 774 -6.77 -2.54 18.05
N THR A 775 -5.97 -3.62 18.03
CA THR A 775 -5.62 -4.36 16.81
C THR A 775 -6.80 -5.22 16.35
N GLU A 776 -7.49 -5.88 17.28
CA GLU A 776 -8.75 -6.59 17.00
C GLU A 776 -9.78 -5.66 16.36
N TYR A 777 -9.95 -4.45 16.91
CA TYR A 777 -10.89 -3.45 16.41
C TYR A 777 -10.60 -3.05 14.97
N LEU A 778 -9.33 -2.74 14.65
CA LEU A 778 -8.94 -2.39 13.29
C LEU A 778 -9.11 -3.58 12.33
N TYR A 779 -8.69 -4.78 12.75
CA TYR A 779 -8.81 -5.99 11.94
C TYR A 779 -10.28 -6.33 11.65
N ASN A 780 -11.17 -6.20 12.63
CA ASN A 780 -12.60 -6.42 12.44
C ASN A 780 -13.24 -5.39 11.50
N LYS A 781 -12.79 -4.12 11.51
CA LYS A 781 -13.17 -3.16 10.48
C LYS A 781 -12.70 -3.58 9.09
N ALA A 782 -11.46 -4.06 8.97
CA ALA A 782 -10.94 -4.53 7.69
C ALA A 782 -11.69 -5.77 7.19
N ARG A 783 -12.03 -6.72 8.07
CA ARG A 783 -12.88 -7.88 7.75
C ARG A 783 -14.27 -7.47 7.23
N ALA A 784 -14.84 -6.40 7.76
CA ALA A 784 -16.13 -5.89 7.31
C ALA A 784 -16.05 -5.27 5.89
N LEU A 785 -14.88 -4.74 5.51
CA LEU A 785 -14.62 -4.19 4.17
C LEU A 785 -14.15 -5.26 3.17
N PHE A 786 -13.40 -6.26 3.64
CA PHE A 786 -12.77 -7.31 2.85
C PHE A 786 -13.18 -8.69 3.39
N PRO A 787 -14.19 -9.34 2.78
CA PRO A 787 -14.55 -10.72 3.14
C PRO A 787 -13.39 -11.71 3.00
N ASP A 788 -12.45 -11.39 2.12
CA ASP A 788 -11.22 -12.15 1.82
C ASP A 788 -9.98 -11.54 2.50
N VAL A 789 -10.13 -10.83 3.63
CA VAL A 789 -8.99 -10.18 4.31
C VAL A 789 -7.85 -11.15 4.61
N GLN A 790 -8.14 -12.42 4.91
CA GLN A 790 -7.16 -13.47 5.23
C GLN A 790 -6.22 -13.80 4.04
N ASP A 791 -6.56 -13.39 2.82
CA ASP A 791 -5.76 -13.59 1.61
C ASP A 791 -4.62 -12.57 1.47
N PHE A 792 -4.65 -11.49 2.25
CA PHE A 792 -3.60 -10.46 2.22
C PHE A 792 -3.22 -9.91 3.60
N TRP A 793 -4.05 -10.05 4.63
CA TRP A 793 -3.75 -9.67 6.01
C TRP A 793 -4.18 -10.75 7.01
N ARG A 794 -3.19 -11.41 7.64
CA ARG A 794 -3.42 -12.37 8.73
C ARG A 794 -2.94 -11.77 10.07
N PHE A 795 -3.82 -11.82 11.07
CA PHE A 795 -3.56 -11.37 12.43
C PHE A 795 -3.57 -12.56 13.39
N PHE A 796 -2.59 -12.65 14.30
CA PHE A 796 -2.43 -13.72 15.29
C PHE A 796 -2.36 -13.15 16.70
N GLU A 797 -3.15 -13.70 17.62
CA GLU A 797 -3.07 -13.39 19.05
C GLU A 797 -2.14 -14.39 19.73
N SER A 798 -1.30 -13.91 20.65
CA SER A 798 -0.37 -14.76 21.41
C SER A 798 -0.69 -14.70 22.91
N PRO A 799 -1.29 -15.76 23.49
CA PRO A 799 -1.65 -15.81 24.91
C PRO A 799 -0.44 -15.61 25.83
N GLY A 800 -0.56 -14.72 26.81
CA GLY A 800 0.48 -14.44 27.80
C GLY A 800 1.77 -13.77 27.29
N LEU A 801 1.85 -13.45 26.00
CA LEU A 801 2.95 -12.68 25.45
C LEU A 801 2.80 -11.22 25.89
N GLY A 802 3.89 -10.64 26.37
CA GLY A 802 3.98 -9.22 26.72
C GLY A 802 4.13 -8.32 25.49
N HIS A 803 4.72 -7.13 25.67
CA HIS A 803 4.94 -6.21 24.57
C HIS A 803 6.08 -6.70 23.66
N CYS A 804 5.75 -7.08 22.42
CA CYS A 804 6.64 -7.61 21.38
C CYS A 804 7.34 -8.96 21.66
N ALA A 805 7.82 -9.19 22.88
CA ALA A 805 8.52 -10.41 23.28
C ALA A 805 8.32 -10.70 24.78
N GLY A 806 8.72 -11.90 25.20
CA GLY A 806 8.72 -12.29 26.60
C GLY A 806 7.32 -12.58 27.14
N GLY A 807 7.07 -12.21 28.39
CA GLY A 807 5.90 -12.69 29.13
C GLY A 807 5.94 -14.20 29.36
N LEU A 808 4.82 -14.76 29.80
CA LEU A 808 4.66 -16.21 29.94
C LEU A 808 4.44 -16.89 28.57
N GLY A 809 3.99 -16.11 27.58
CA GLY A 809 3.44 -16.54 26.28
C GLY A 809 4.39 -16.79 25.12
N GLY A 810 5.57 -16.18 25.14
CA GLY A 810 6.53 -16.25 24.03
C GLY A 810 6.03 -15.64 22.72
N GLN A 811 6.94 -15.20 21.87
CA GLN A 811 6.62 -14.62 20.55
C GLN A 811 6.81 -15.65 19.42
N PRO A 812 6.03 -15.59 18.33
CA PRO A 812 6.27 -16.43 17.16
C PRO A 812 7.55 -16.00 16.43
N THR A 813 8.55 -16.87 16.38
CA THR A 813 9.89 -16.55 15.84
C THR A 813 10.04 -16.80 14.32
N THR A 814 8.98 -17.26 13.66
CA THR A 814 8.99 -17.64 12.24
C THR A 814 8.20 -16.70 11.33
N VAL A 815 7.75 -15.55 11.85
CA VAL A 815 6.88 -14.57 11.16
C VAL A 815 7.49 -14.12 9.82
N MET A 816 8.76 -13.69 9.81
CA MET A 816 9.43 -13.26 8.58
C MET A 816 9.53 -14.38 7.55
N LYS A 817 9.87 -15.61 7.97
CA LYS A 817 9.97 -16.76 7.05
C LYS A 817 8.60 -17.17 6.50
N ALA A 818 7.55 -17.07 7.32
CA ALA A 818 6.18 -17.30 6.89
C ALA A 818 5.73 -16.24 5.88
N LEU A 819 6.02 -14.96 6.15
CA LEU A 819 5.73 -13.85 5.26
C LEU A 819 6.46 -13.98 3.91
N GLN A 820 7.73 -14.36 3.92
CA GLN A 820 8.51 -14.63 2.70
C GLN A 820 7.85 -15.71 1.84
N ARG A 821 7.49 -16.85 2.44
CA ARG A 821 6.77 -17.90 1.69
C ARG A 821 5.46 -17.36 1.11
N TRP A 822 4.72 -16.58 1.88
CA TRP A 822 3.45 -16.05 1.41
C TRP A 822 3.59 -15.10 0.22
N VAL A 823 4.58 -14.19 0.27
CA VAL A 823 4.87 -13.25 -0.81
C VAL A 823 5.43 -13.97 -2.05
N GLU A 824 6.42 -14.82 -1.87
CA GLU A 824 7.24 -15.35 -2.99
C GLU A 824 6.60 -16.56 -3.68
N ASN A 825 5.82 -17.36 -2.95
CA ASN A 825 5.22 -18.59 -3.49
C ASN A 825 3.72 -18.73 -3.21
N GLY A 826 3.10 -17.74 -2.57
CA GLY A 826 1.66 -17.73 -2.29
C GLY A 826 1.23 -18.59 -1.09
N THR A 827 2.17 -19.19 -0.34
CA THR A 827 1.83 -20.05 0.82
C THR A 827 1.57 -19.20 2.06
N ALA A 828 0.30 -18.90 2.30
CA ALA A 828 -0.13 -18.19 3.50
C ALA A 828 0.02 -19.06 4.76
N PRO A 829 0.44 -18.51 5.92
CA PRO A 829 0.60 -19.28 7.15
C PRO A 829 -0.74 -19.61 7.79
N ASP A 830 -1.14 -20.88 7.80
CA ASP A 830 -2.36 -21.32 8.48
C ASP A 830 -2.21 -21.31 10.00
N THR A 831 -0.98 -21.41 10.49
CA THR A 831 -0.62 -21.24 11.90
C THR A 831 0.77 -20.60 12.03
N LEU A 832 1.06 -20.09 13.22
CA LEU A 832 2.42 -19.67 13.61
C LEU A 832 2.87 -20.41 14.88
N PRO A 833 3.97 -21.17 14.84
CA PRO A 833 4.48 -21.84 16.04
C PRO A 833 5.06 -20.83 17.03
N VAL A 834 4.79 -21.07 18.30
CA VAL A 834 5.30 -20.31 19.44
C VAL A 834 5.75 -21.28 20.54
N GLU A 835 6.83 -20.91 21.22
CA GLU A 835 7.38 -21.63 22.37
C GLU A 835 7.15 -20.80 23.63
N TYR A 836 6.70 -21.45 24.72
CA TYR A 836 6.41 -20.82 26.01
C TYR A 836 7.54 -21.19 26.99
N PRO A 837 8.67 -20.48 26.98
CA PRO A 837 9.87 -20.89 27.73
C PRO A 837 9.69 -20.81 29.25
N SER A 838 8.69 -20.08 29.73
CA SER A 838 8.45 -19.82 31.16
C SER A 838 7.50 -20.81 31.84
N LEU A 839 6.94 -21.78 31.10
CA LEU A 839 5.89 -22.69 31.57
C LEU A 839 6.34 -24.17 31.69
N GLY A 840 7.49 -24.44 32.32
CA GLY A 840 8.01 -25.81 32.50
C GLY A 840 8.82 -26.29 31.29
N THR A 841 8.74 -27.57 30.92
CA THR A 841 9.34 -28.06 29.66
C THR A 841 8.68 -27.32 28.49
N ALA A 842 9.32 -26.25 28.01
CA ALA A 842 8.94 -25.39 26.90
C ALA A 842 7.70 -25.90 26.13
N LEU A 843 6.51 -25.44 26.52
CA LEU A 843 5.29 -25.80 25.81
C LEU A 843 5.40 -25.25 24.38
N HIS A 844 4.90 -26.00 23.41
CA HIS A 844 4.83 -25.56 22.01
C HIS A 844 3.36 -25.43 21.61
N ARG A 845 2.96 -24.28 21.07
CA ARG A 845 1.61 -24.10 20.47
C ARG A 845 1.69 -23.50 19.08
N ASN A 846 0.62 -23.69 18.33
CA ASN A 846 0.43 -23.09 17.02
C ASN A 846 -0.66 -22.02 17.12
N LEU A 847 -0.30 -20.75 16.97
CA LEU A 847 -1.25 -19.64 16.94
C LEU A 847 -2.15 -19.75 15.71
N CYS A 848 -3.45 -19.53 15.90
CA CYS A 848 -4.44 -19.50 14.83
C CYS A 848 -4.63 -18.07 14.29
N PRO A 849 -4.98 -17.91 13.00
CA PRO A 849 -5.35 -16.61 12.46
C PRO A 849 -6.68 -16.15 13.07
N TYR A 850 -6.68 -14.99 13.72
CA TYR A 850 -7.86 -14.37 14.31
C TYR A 850 -8.99 -14.23 13.27
N PRO A 851 -10.26 -14.52 13.61
CA PRO A 851 -10.79 -14.76 14.95
C PRO A 851 -10.75 -16.22 15.41
N SER A 852 -10.09 -17.12 14.69
CA SER A 852 -9.95 -18.50 15.16
C SER A 852 -9.07 -18.54 16.40
N GLN A 853 -9.45 -19.38 17.35
CA GLN A 853 -8.73 -19.63 18.59
C GLN A 853 -8.28 -21.10 18.63
N ILE A 854 -7.33 -21.40 19.51
CA ILE A 854 -6.90 -22.77 19.77
C ILE A 854 -7.86 -23.35 20.82
N GLU A 855 -8.41 -24.55 20.57
CA GLU A 855 -9.25 -25.29 21.52
C GLU A 855 -8.52 -26.55 22.00
N TYR A 856 -8.53 -26.80 23.31
CA TYR A 856 -8.02 -28.04 23.89
C TYR A 856 -9.06 -29.16 23.73
N ILE A 857 -8.73 -30.22 23.00
CA ILE A 857 -9.65 -31.36 22.79
C ILE A 857 -9.44 -32.53 23.77
N GLY A 858 -8.59 -32.36 24.79
CA GLY A 858 -8.23 -33.41 25.74
C GLY A 858 -7.29 -34.47 25.15
N ASP A 859 -6.70 -35.31 25.99
CA ASP A 859 -5.86 -36.44 25.57
C ASP A 859 -6.70 -37.51 24.82
N PRO A 860 -6.49 -37.72 23.50
CA PRO A 860 -7.15 -38.79 22.75
C PRO A 860 -6.77 -40.19 23.24
N GLN A 861 -5.67 -40.33 24.01
CA GLN A 861 -5.20 -41.59 24.59
C GLN A 861 -5.85 -41.97 25.92
N ALA A 862 -6.60 -41.07 26.57
CA ALA A 862 -7.31 -41.37 27.82
C ALA A 862 -8.44 -42.43 27.68
N ASN A 863 -8.76 -42.87 26.45
CA ASN A 863 -9.73 -43.96 26.21
C ASN A 863 -9.26 -45.06 25.23
N LYS A 864 -7.97 -45.14 24.88
CA LYS A 864 -7.44 -46.24 24.03
C LYS A 864 -6.02 -46.66 24.44
N MET A 865 -5.92 -47.42 25.53
CA MET A 865 -4.89 -48.47 25.57
C MET A 865 -5.39 -49.66 24.73
N MET A 866 -4.90 -49.78 23.49
CA MET A 866 -4.14 -50.95 23.05
C MET A 866 -3.81 -50.87 21.56
N ASN A 867 -2.53 -51.11 21.29
CA ASN A 867 -1.99 -51.45 20.00
C ASN A 867 -2.79 -52.57 19.33
N PHE A 868 -3.01 -52.41 18.02
CA PHE A 868 -2.99 -53.54 17.09
C PHE A 868 -1.52 -54.02 17.08
N PHE A 869 -1.10 -55.05 17.81
CA PHE A 869 -1.66 -56.40 17.85
C PHE A 869 -2.02 -56.92 19.26
N ASP A 870 -3.16 -57.61 19.26
CA ASP A 870 -3.63 -58.69 20.12
C ASP A 870 -4.50 -58.42 21.36
N TRP A 871 -5.71 -58.98 21.22
CA TRP A 871 -6.85 -59.16 22.11
C TRP A 871 -6.55 -60.27 23.16
N ILE A 872 -7.20 -60.23 24.35
CA ILE A 872 -7.74 -61.36 25.17
C ILE A 872 -7.68 -61.11 26.72
N LEU A 873 -8.87 -61.21 27.37
CA LEU A 873 -9.24 -61.34 28.83
C LEU A 873 -9.48 -60.10 29.73
N THR A 874 -10.77 -59.75 29.92
CA THR A 874 -11.57 -59.55 31.19
C THR A 874 -10.91 -59.11 32.53
N PRO A 875 -11.66 -58.61 33.55
CA PRO A 875 -12.80 -57.65 33.60
C PRO A 875 -12.69 -56.58 34.74
N PHE A 876 -13.57 -55.56 34.71
CA PHE A 876 -14.09 -54.63 35.76
C PHE A 876 -13.32 -54.38 37.08
N GLY A 877 -13.16 -53.08 37.44
CA GLY A 877 -13.05 -52.65 38.83
C GLY A 877 -12.69 -51.18 39.10
N SER A 878 -13.70 -50.39 39.46
CA SER A 878 -13.72 -49.18 40.33
C SER A 878 -12.73 -48.01 40.13
N SER A 879 -13.32 -46.83 39.89
CA SER A 879 -12.75 -45.49 40.19
C SER A 879 -12.45 -45.34 41.69
N PRO A 880 -11.42 -44.55 42.06
CA PRO A 880 -11.74 -43.27 42.70
C PRO A 880 -10.85 -42.07 42.27
N THR A 881 -11.50 -40.90 42.23
CA THR A 881 -11.01 -39.51 42.44
C THR A 881 -9.79 -39.02 41.62
N PRO A 882 -9.94 -37.97 40.78
CA PRO A 882 -8.78 -37.30 40.19
C PRO A 882 -8.16 -36.31 41.19
N GLU A 883 -6.90 -36.55 41.52
CA GLU A 883 -5.91 -35.52 41.86
C GLU A 883 -5.80 -34.48 40.73
N PRO A 884 -5.33 -33.25 40.99
CA PRO A 884 -5.09 -32.26 39.94
C PRO A 884 -4.02 -32.81 38.98
N GLN A 885 -4.45 -33.35 37.85
CA GLN A 885 -3.54 -33.74 36.78
C GLN A 885 -3.11 -32.46 36.07
N ASN A 886 -1.82 -32.13 36.19
CA ASN A 886 -1.14 -31.18 35.32
C ASN A 886 -1.22 -31.74 33.89
N HIS A 887 -2.28 -31.39 33.17
CA HIS A 887 -2.40 -31.70 31.75
C HIS A 887 -1.49 -30.75 30.98
N ILE A 888 -0.29 -31.23 30.68
CA ILE A 888 0.66 -30.58 29.76
C ILE A 888 0.11 -30.77 28.34
N TRP A 889 -0.13 -29.67 27.62
CA TRP A 889 -0.57 -29.66 26.22
C TRP A 889 0.38 -30.46 25.32
N ASP A 890 -0.17 -31.37 24.50
CA ASP A 890 0.55 -32.08 23.43
C ASP A 890 0.11 -31.50 22.07
N PRO A 891 1.05 -31.06 21.19
CA PRO A 891 0.73 -30.56 19.86
C PRO A 891 -0.09 -31.51 18.97
N GLU A 892 -0.08 -32.82 19.24
CA GLU A 892 -0.85 -33.82 18.47
C GLU A 892 -2.33 -33.91 18.86
N THR A 893 -2.75 -33.23 19.93
CA THR A 893 -4.10 -33.31 20.50
C THR A 893 -4.90 -32.02 20.30
N VAL A 894 -4.83 -31.43 19.10
CA VAL A 894 -5.43 -30.12 18.79
C VAL A 894 -6.17 -30.14 17.44
N THR A 895 -7.34 -29.50 17.37
CA THR A 895 -8.04 -29.23 16.09
C THR A 895 -8.40 -27.76 15.95
N MET A 896 -8.38 -27.23 14.71
CA MET A 896 -8.79 -25.85 14.41
C MET A 896 -10.31 -25.73 14.35
N GLN A 897 -10.88 -24.75 15.04
CA GLN A 897 -12.30 -24.42 14.95
C GLN A 897 -12.49 -23.05 14.27
N GLN A 898 -13.39 -22.97 13.28
CA GLN A 898 -13.90 -21.70 12.79
C GLN A 898 -15.07 -21.26 13.69
N PRO A 899 -15.08 -20.04 14.23
CA PRO A 899 -16.25 -19.52 14.92
C PRO A 899 -17.44 -19.46 13.95
N THR A 900 -18.63 -19.83 14.41
CA THR A 900 -19.86 -19.51 13.68
C THR A 900 -20.03 -17.99 13.63
N ALA A 901 -20.34 -17.44 12.44
CA ALA A 901 -20.50 -16.01 12.25
C ALA A 901 -21.56 -15.45 13.24
N PRO A 902 -21.33 -14.29 13.89
CA PRO A 902 -22.37 -13.65 14.68
C PRO A 902 -23.52 -13.26 13.75
N GLU A 903 -24.74 -13.68 14.09
CA GLU A 903 -25.96 -13.28 13.36
C GLU A 903 -26.08 -11.75 13.35
N ALA A 904 -26.32 -11.18 12.16
CA ALA A 904 -26.62 -9.76 12.02
C ALA A 904 -27.89 -9.42 12.82
N PRO A 905 -27.93 -8.29 13.56
CA PRO A 905 -29.13 -7.89 14.28
C PRO A 905 -30.29 -7.70 13.30
N SER A 906 -31.35 -8.49 13.46
CA SER A 906 -32.53 -8.47 12.60
C SER A 906 -33.25 -7.13 12.73
N THR A 907 -33.18 -6.28 11.70
CA THR A 907 -34.09 -5.15 11.53
C THR A 907 -35.31 -5.62 10.74
N SER A 908 -36.33 -6.10 11.45
CA SER A 908 -37.66 -6.32 10.87
C SER A 908 -38.52 -5.08 11.09
N ILE A 909 -38.68 -4.28 10.04
CA ILE A 909 -39.81 -3.34 9.91
C ILE A 909 -40.85 -4.04 9.04
N PRO A 910 -42.08 -4.30 9.53
CA PRO A 910 -43.12 -4.90 8.70
C PRO A 910 -43.87 -3.83 7.90
N THR A 911 -43.81 -3.92 6.58
CA THR A 911 -44.79 -3.31 5.67
C THR A 911 -45.99 -4.24 5.49
N ALA A 912 -47.20 -3.74 5.76
CA ALA A 912 -48.44 -4.28 5.22
C ALA A 912 -49.44 -3.15 4.92
N ALA A 913 -49.93 -3.10 3.68
CA ALA A 913 -51.06 -2.30 3.19
C ALA A 913 -52.31 -3.23 3.04
N PRO A 914 -53.47 -2.81 2.48
CA PRO A 914 -54.13 -1.50 2.37
C PRO A 914 -55.60 -1.53 2.88
N GLY A 915 -56.25 -0.37 3.03
CA GLY A 915 -57.70 -0.28 3.28
C GLY A 915 -58.25 1.13 3.09
N SER A 916 -59.18 1.29 2.15
CA SER A 916 -59.83 2.52 1.73
C SER A 916 -60.85 3.07 2.74
N THR A 917 -61.07 4.39 2.77
CA THR A 917 -62.36 5.04 2.48
C THR A 917 -62.29 6.58 2.56
N ASP A 918 -63.05 7.19 1.66
CA ASP A 918 -63.31 8.61 1.35
C ASP A 918 -63.48 9.61 2.51
N VAL A 919 -63.19 10.91 2.28
CA VAL A 919 -64.18 11.95 1.91
C VAL A 919 -63.58 13.40 1.91
N SER A 920 -63.82 14.07 0.77
CA SER A 920 -64.04 15.51 0.43
C SER A 920 -63.01 16.64 0.63
N MET A 921 -62.50 17.08 -0.54
CA MET A 921 -62.50 18.43 -1.15
C MET A 921 -62.97 19.67 -0.35
N ARG A 922 -62.17 20.75 -0.38
CA ARG A 922 -62.29 21.91 -1.32
C ARG A 922 -61.32 23.05 -0.97
N GLY A 923 -60.63 23.59 -1.99
CA GLY A 923 -60.57 25.03 -2.22
C GLY A 923 -59.20 25.71 -2.38
N GLY A 924 -58.79 25.91 -3.65
CA GLY A 924 -57.97 27.03 -4.18
C GLY A 924 -56.48 27.06 -3.80
N GLY A 925 -55.52 27.35 -4.67
CA GLY A 925 -55.49 27.83 -6.05
C GLY A 925 -54.06 28.35 -6.29
N GLU A 926 -53.50 27.98 -7.45
CA GLU A 926 -52.35 28.58 -8.17
C GLU A 926 -51.03 28.86 -7.43
N ALA A 927 -49.98 28.10 -7.78
CA ALA A 927 -48.92 28.52 -8.72
C ALA A 927 -47.58 27.87 -8.38
N GLY A 928 -46.97 27.22 -9.39
CA GLY A 928 -45.54 27.34 -9.65
C GLY A 928 -44.56 26.50 -8.83
N GLU A 929 -43.91 25.61 -9.56
CA GLU A 929 -42.52 25.18 -9.39
C GLU A 929 -42.20 24.01 -8.44
N VAL A 930 -41.71 22.98 -9.12
CA VAL A 930 -41.09 21.75 -8.64
C VAL A 930 -39.70 22.09 -8.11
N CYS A 931 -39.45 21.79 -6.83
CA CYS A 931 -38.11 21.54 -6.28
C CYS A 931 -38.23 20.86 -4.90
N CYS A 932 -37.86 19.59 -4.81
CA CYS A 932 -37.30 18.89 -3.64
C CYS A 932 -36.66 17.60 -4.22
N GLY A 933 -35.37 17.29 -4.12
CA GLY A 933 -34.41 17.66 -3.09
C GLY A 933 -34.66 16.82 -1.84
N VAL A 934 -34.10 15.61 -1.79
CA VAL A 934 -33.08 15.18 -0.81
C VAL A 934 -32.19 14.14 -1.50
#